data_AF-A0A8Q3SHG4-F1
#
_entry.id   AF-A0A8Q3SHG4-F1
#
_cell.length_a   1.000
_cell.length_b   1.000
_cell.length_c   1.000
_cell.angle_alpha   90.00
_cell.angle_beta   90.00
_cell.angle_gamma   90.00
#
_symmetry.space_group_name_H-M   'P 1'
#
loop_
_entity.id
_entity.type
_entity.pdbx_description
1 polymer ?
#
loop_
_entity_poly.entity_id
_entity_poly.type
_entity_poly.pdbx_seq_one_letter_code
_entity_poly.pdbx_strand_id
1 'polypeptide(L)'
;MADKVRRQRPRRRVCWALVAVLLADLLALSDTLAVMSVDLGSESMKVAIVKPGVPMEIVLNKESRRKTPVIVTLKENERFFGDSAASMAIKNPKATLRYFQHLLGKQADNPHVALYQARFPEHELTFDPQRQTVHFQISSQLQFSPEEVLGMVLNYSRSLAEDFAEQPIKDAVITVPVFFNQAERRAVLQAARMAGLKVLQLINDNTATALSYGVFRRKDINTTAQNIMFYDMGSGSTVCTIVTYQMVKTKEAGMQPQLQIRGVGFDRTLGGLEMELRLRERLAGLFNEQRKGQRAKDVRENPRAMAKLLREANRLKTVLSANADHMAQIEGLMDDVDFKAKVTRVEFEELCADLFERVPGPVQQALQSAEMSLDEIEQVILVGGATRVPRVQEVLLKAVGKEELGKNINADEAAAMGAVYQAAALSKAFKVKPFVVRDAVVYPILVEFTREVEEEPGIHSLKHNKRVLFSRMGPYPQRKVITFNRYSHDFNFHINYGDLGFLGPEDLRVFGSQNLTTVKLKGVGDSFKKYPDYESKGIKAHFNLDESGVLSLDRVESVFETLVEDSAEEESTLTKLGNTISSLFGGGTTPDAKENGTDTVQEEEESPAEGSKDEPGEQVELKEEAEAPVEDGSQPPPPEPKGDATPEGEKATEKENGDKSEAQKPSEKAEAGPEGVAPAPEGEKKQKPARKRRMVEEIGVELVVLDLPDLPEDKLAQSVQKLQDLTLRDLEKQEREKAANSLEAFIFETQDKLYQPEYQEVSTEEQREEISGKLSAASTWLEDEGVGATTVMLKEKLAELRKLCQGLFFRVEERKKWPERLSALDNLLNHSSMFLKGARLIPEMDQIFTEVEMTTLEKVINETWLGASPGLTHRPGRMQLWPSRLSCPPQRSLCCSQKTLKLR
;
A
#
# COMPACT_ATOMS: atom_id res chain seq x y z
N MET A 1 50.38 41.70 -2.02
CA MET A 1 49.78 40.35 -1.82
C MET A 1 48.25 40.37 -1.61
N ALA A 2 47.63 41.49 -1.21
CA ALA A 2 46.21 41.55 -0.84
C ALA A 2 45.21 41.19 -1.96
N ASP A 3 45.44 41.62 -3.21
CA ASP A 3 44.40 41.56 -4.26
C ASP A 3 44.00 40.16 -4.72
N LYS A 4 44.91 39.18 -4.65
CA LYS A 4 44.55 37.76 -4.92
C LYS A 4 43.54 37.22 -3.90
N VAL A 5 43.53 37.73 -2.66
CA VAL A 5 42.59 37.28 -1.61
C VAL A 5 41.18 37.80 -1.86
N ARG A 6 41.02 39.02 -2.40
CA ARG A 6 39.70 39.58 -2.76
C ARG A 6 38.98 38.75 -3.83
N ARG A 7 39.70 38.23 -4.84
CA ARG A 7 39.10 37.42 -5.93
C ARG A 7 38.70 35.99 -5.53
N GLN A 8 39.19 35.44 -4.40
CA GLN A 8 38.85 34.08 -3.98
C GLN A 8 37.58 33.97 -3.12
N ARG A 9 37.17 35.03 -2.41
CA ARG A 9 35.95 35.04 -1.58
C ARG A 9 34.65 34.71 -2.34
N PRO A 10 34.36 35.26 -3.53
CA PRO A 10 33.15 34.89 -4.26
C PRO A 10 33.17 33.42 -4.69
N ARG A 11 34.32 32.89 -5.17
CA ARG A 11 34.44 31.47 -5.54
C ARG A 11 34.13 30.53 -4.38
N ARG A 12 34.62 30.80 -3.16
CA ARG A 12 34.24 29.98 -1.99
C ARG A 12 32.74 30.00 -1.67
N ARG A 13 32.06 31.16 -1.81
CA ARG A 13 30.60 31.23 -1.62
C ARG A 13 29.85 30.48 -2.72
N VAL A 14 30.28 30.59 -3.97
CA VAL A 14 29.71 29.84 -5.10
C VAL A 14 29.92 28.34 -4.94
N CYS A 15 31.09 27.87 -4.46
CA CYS A 15 31.30 26.46 -4.16
C CYS A 15 30.41 25.95 -3.02
N TRP A 16 30.23 26.72 -1.94
CA TRP A 16 29.30 26.32 -0.87
C TRP A 16 27.83 26.35 -1.32
N ALA A 17 27.45 27.28 -2.20
CA ALA A 17 26.12 27.28 -2.82
C ALA A 17 25.93 26.08 -3.75
N LEU A 18 26.91 25.75 -4.59
CA LEU A 18 26.88 24.56 -5.46
C LEU A 18 26.87 23.25 -4.67
N VAL A 19 27.60 23.16 -3.55
CA VAL A 19 27.55 21.99 -2.65
C VAL A 19 26.21 21.89 -1.93
N ALA A 20 25.61 23.02 -1.52
CA ALA A 20 24.26 23.03 -0.93
C ALA A 20 23.17 22.66 -1.95
N VAL A 21 23.29 23.13 -3.21
CA VAL A 21 22.41 22.72 -4.32
C VAL A 21 22.60 21.25 -4.64
N LEU A 22 23.82 20.76 -4.82
CA LEU A 22 24.10 19.34 -5.05
C LEU A 22 23.64 18.44 -3.89
N LEU A 23 23.69 18.91 -2.64
CA LEU A 23 23.12 18.19 -1.50
C LEU A 23 21.58 18.21 -1.49
N ALA A 24 20.96 19.33 -1.88
CA ALA A 24 19.51 19.40 -2.04
C ALA A 24 19.02 18.50 -3.20
N ASP A 25 19.75 18.49 -4.32
CA ASP A 25 19.50 17.62 -5.47
C ASP A 25 19.73 16.14 -5.09
N LEU A 26 20.78 15.81 -4.35
CA LEU A 26 21.02 14.45 -3.83
C LEU A 26 19.94 13.98 -2.84
N LEU A 27 19.40 14.89 -2.02
CA LEU A 27 18.25 14.59 -1.15
C LEU A 27 16.96 14.43 -1.97
N ALA A 28 16.75 15.23 -3.01
CA ALA A 28 15.62 15.08 -3.95
C ALA A 28 15.73 13.81 -4.83
N LEU A 29 16.96 13.32 -5.05
CA LEU A 29 17.31 12.06 -5.71
C LEU A 29 17.35 10.87 -4.75
N SER A 30 16.89 11.01 -3.51
CA SER A 30 16.59 9.84 -2.68
C SER A 30 15.37 9.10 -3.26
N ASP A 31 15.63 7.95 -3.88
CA ASP A 31 14.56 7.07 -4.36
C ASP A 31 13.68 6.67 -3.17
N THR A 32 12.39 6.99 -3.26
CA THR A 32 11.39 6.65 -2.23
C THR A 32 11.04 5.17 -2.38
N LEU A 33 11.85 4.31 -1.75
CA LEU A 33 11.75 2.85 -1.85
C LEU A 33 10.57 2.30 -1.04
N ALA A 34 10.12 2.99 0.01
CA ALA A 34 8.93 2.60 0.76
C ALA A 34 7.64 2.77 -0.07
N VAL A 35 6.76 1.77 -0.02
CA VAL A 35 5.40 1.85 -0.57
C VAL A 35 4.37 1.48 0.48
N MET A 36 3.22 2.14 0.41
CA MET A 36 2.13 1.99 1.38
C MET A 36 0.90 1.34 0.78
N SER A 37 -0.05 0.98 1.63
CA SER A 37 -1.44 0.79 1.25
C SER A 37 -2.39 1.38 2.29
N VAL A 38 -3.61 1.65 1.86
CA VAL A 38 -4.71 2.14 2.71
C VAL A 38 -5.90 1.21 2.57
N ASP A 39 -6.27 0.53 3.65
CA ASP A 39 -7.60 -0.05 3.76
C ASP A 39 -8.60 1.06 4.11
N LEU A 40 -9.51 1.41 3.20
CA LEU A 40 -10.40 2.57 3.27
C LEU A 40 -11.80 2.19 3.79
N GLY A 41 -11.85 1.52 4.94
CA GLY A 41 -13.12 1.14 5.59
C GLY A 41 -14.02 2.34 5.94
N SER A 42 -15.34 2.12 6.00
CA SER A 42 -16.34 3.18 6.21
C SER A 42 -16.19 3.92 7.55
N GLU A 43 -15.90 3.18 8.62
CA GLU A 43 -15.76 3.65 10.01
C GLU A 43 -14.30 3.95 10.38
N SER A 44 -13.38 3.05 9.99
CA SER A 44 -11.95 3.13 10.31
C SER A 44 -11.09 2.63 9.16
N MET A 45 -10.04 3.35 8.85
CA MET A 45 -8.98 2.94 7.93
C MET A 45 -7.84 2.25 8.67
N LYS A 46 -7.03 1.48 7.94
CA LYS A 46 -5.71 1.01 8.41
C LYS A 46 -4.70 1.29 7.31
N VAL A 47 -3.49 1.63 7.72
CA VAL A 47 -2.39 1.90 6.81
C VAL A 47 -1.37 0.79 6.98
N ALA A 48 -0.89 0.21 5.89
CA ALA A 48 0.17 -0.79 5.91
C ALA A 48 1.34 -0.36 5.03
N ILE A 49 2.55 -0.76 5.38
CA ILE A 49 3.77 -0.30 4.70
C ILE A 49 4.77 -1.45 4.52
N VAL A 50 5.59 -1.35 3.48
CA VAL A 50 6.84 -2.08 3.35
C VAL A 50 7.97 -1.09 3.03
N LYS A 51 9.12 -1.23 3.70
CA LYS A 51 10.34 -0.43 3.45
C LYS A 51 11.58 -1.33 3.50
N PRO A 52 12.70 -0.98 2.84
CA PRO A 52 13.91 -1.81 2.86
C PRO A 52 14.34 -2.19 4.29
N GLY A 53 14.64 -3.46 4.51
CA GLY A 53 15.02 -4.00 5.82
C GLY A 53 13.87 -4.28 6.81
N VAL A 54 12.62 -3.90 6.48
CA VAL A 54 11.45 -4.09 7.35
C VAL A 54 10.38 -4.93 6.61
N PRO A 55 9.76 -5.94 7.25
CA PRO A 55 8.66 -6.69 6.64
C PRO A 55 7.42 -5.81 6.41
N MET A 56 6.41 -6.37 5.75
CA MET A 56 5.09 -5.73 5.65
C MET A 56 4.46 -5.60 7.04
N GLU A 57 4.08 -4.39 7.44
CA GLU A 57 3.51 -4.12 8.76
C GLU A 57 2.39 -3.07 8.72
N ILE A 58 1.45 -3.14 9.68
CA ILE A 58 0.44 -2.10 9.93
C ILE A 58 1.06 -0.92 10.66
N VAL A 59 1.00 0.26 10.04
CA VAL A 59 1.40 1.55 10.61
C VAL A 59 0.44 1.91 11.75
N LEU A 60 1.00 2.32 12.88
CA LEU A 60 0.23 2.83 14.03
C LEU A 60 -0.13 4.31 13.83
N ASN A 61 -1.28 4.74 14.36
CA ASN A 61 -1.63 6.16 14.43
C ASN A 61 -0.94 6.88 15.59
N LYS A 62 -1.16 8.20 15.70
CA LYS A 62 -0.53 9.05 16.75
C LYS A 62 -0.92 8.60 18.17
N GLU A 63 -2.08 7.98 18.31
CA GLU A 63 -2.60 7.35 19.53
C GLU A 63 -2.16 5.87 19.71
N SER A 64 -1.16 5.42 18.94
CA SER A 64 -0.58 4.05 18.93
C SER A 64 -1.55 2.91 18.57
N ARG A 65 -2.61 3.21 17.81
CA ARG A 65 -3.63 2.23 17.39
C ARG A 65 -3.38 1.72 15.97
N ARG A 66 -3.68 0.43 15.74
CA ARG A 66 -3.63 -0.24 14.42
C ARG A 66 -4.84 0.08 13.51
N LYS A 67 -5.78 0.89 13.98
CA LYS A 67 -6.98 1.35 13.26
C LYS A 67 -7.22 2.82 13.55
N THR A 68 -7.52 3.59 12.51
CA THR A 68 -7.71 5.04 12.59
C THR A 68 -9.12 5.40 12.14
N PRO A 69 -9.95 6.08 12.96
CA PRO A 69 -11.29 6.50 12.55
C PRO A 69 -11.28 7.36 11.28
N VAL A 70 -12.14 7.06 10.29
CA VAL A 70 -12.32 7.88 9.08
C VAL A 70 -13.28 9.02 9.39
N ILE A 71 -12.77 9.96 10.20
CA ILE A 71 -13.49 11.13 10.68
C ILE A 71 -12.59 12.35 10.49
N VAL A 72 -13.14 13.42 9.92
CA VAL A 72 -12.48 14.72 9.76
C VAL A 72 -13.27 15.77 10.52
N THR A 73 -12.65 16.52 11.43
CA THR A 73 -13.27 17.70 12.04
C THR A 73 -12.60 18.97 11.56
N LEU A 74 -13.41 19.91 11.07
CA LEU A 74 -12.96 21.17 10.47
C LEU A 74 -13.36 22.34 11.40
N LYS A 75 -12.40 22.93 12.12
CA LYS A 75 -12.69 23.98 13.13
C LYS A 75 -11.72 25.15 12.97
N GLU A 76 -12.25 26.35 12.72
CA GLU A 76 -11.49 27.62 12.83
C GLU A 76 -10.15 27.66 12.05
N ASN A 77 -10.09 26.98 10.89
CA ASN A 77 -8.93 26.75 10.02
C ASN A 77 -7.94 25.63 10.42
N GLU A 78 -8.23 24.86 11.47
CA GLU A 78 -7.52 23.61 11.85
C GLU A 78 -8.29 22.36 11.40
N ARG A 79 -7.56 21.28 11.07
CA ARG A 79 -8.13 19.96 10.76
C ARG A 79 -7.72 18.92 11.80
N PHE A 80 -8.71 18.23 12.38
CA PHE A 80 -8.49 17.04 13.20
C PHE A 80 -8.83 15.78 12.41
N PHE A 81 -8.07 14.71 12.65
CA PHE A 81 -8.26 13.38 12.05
C PHE A 81 -8.31 12.29 13.13
N GLY A 82 -8.72 11.07 12.79
CA GLY A 82 -8.58 9.90 13.65
C GLY A 82 -9.31 10.00 15.01
N ASP A 83 -8.68 9.48 16.07
CA ASP A 83 -9.22 9.51 17.44
C ASP A 83 -9.34 10.94 18.00
N SER A 84 -8.45 11.83 17.59
CA SER A 84 -8.54 13.28 17.85
C SER A 84 -9.80 13.91 17.24
N ALA A 85 -10.16 13.56 15.99
CA ALA A 85 -11.43 13.97 15.39
C ALA A 85 -12.66 13.33 16.07
N ALA A 86 -12.57 12.03 16.41
CA ALA A 86 -13.62 11.33 17.15
C ALA A 86 -13.90 11.97 18.52
N SER A 87 -12.87 12.51 19.17
CA SER A 87 -12.96 13.26 20.42
C SER A 87 -13.61 14.65 20.24
N MET A 88 -13.30 15.33 19.14
CA MET A 88 -13.88 16.65 18.81
C MET A 88 -15.31 16.59 18.28
N ALA A 89 -15.78 15.41 17.82
CA ALA A 89 -17.13 15.17 17.31
C ALA A 89 -18.27 15.66 18.22
N ILE A 90 -18.15 15.43 19.53
CA ILE A 90 -19.20 15.81 20.50
C ILE A 90 -19.25 17.34 20.69
N LYS A 91 -18.14 18.05 20.46
CA LYS A 91 -18.07 19.51 20.57
C LYS A 91 -18.50 20.20 19.27
N ASN A 92 -18.21 19.62 18.11
CA ASN A 92 -18.36 20.27 16.80
C ASN A 92 -19.14 19.42 15.76
N PRO A 93 -20.29 18.79 16.11
CA PRO A 93 -20.90 17.73 15.28
C PRO A 93 -21.18 18.17 13.83
N LYS A 94 -21.67 19.39 13.63
CA LYS A 94 -21.95 19.99 12.31
C LYS A 94 -20.74 20.03 11.36
N ALA A 95 -19.53 20.09 11.92
CA ALA A 95 -18.28 20.17 11.17
C ALA A 95 -17.41 18.91 11.31
N THR A 96 -17.98 17.80 11.80
CA THR A 96 -17.31 16.52 11.96
C THR A 96 -17.84 15.48 10.98
N LEU A 97 -17.21 15.42 9.81
CA LEU A 97 -17.59 14.58 8.68
C LEU A 97 -17.17 13.13 8.91
N ARG A 98 -18.03 12.19 8.51
CA ARG A 98 -17.92 10.73 8.69
C ARG A 98 -18.78 10.01 7.64
N TYR A 99 -18.45 8.77 7.25
CA TYR A 99 -19.19 7.97 6.26
C TYR A 99 -19.44 8.67 4.91
N PHE A 100 -18.70 9.76 4.61
CA PHE A 100 -18.82 10.57 3.40
C PHE A 100 -18.39 9.79 2.15
N GLN A 101 -17.71 8.66 2.32
CA GLN A 101 -17.37 7.71 1.27
C GLN A 101 -18.60 7.24 0.48
N HIS A 102 -19.80 7.25 1.08
CA HIS A 102 -21.06 6.91 0.41
C HIS A 102 -21.54 7.97 -0.61
N LEU A 103 -20.94 9.16 -0.62
CA LEU A 103 -21.24 10.28 -1.53
C LEU A 103 -20.25 10.38 -2.72
N LEU A 104 -19.13 9.64 -2.67
CA LEU A 104 -18.14 9.62 -3.74
C LEU A 104 -18.78 9.18 -5.05
N GLY A 105 -18.56 9.94 -6.12
CA GLY A 105 -19.12 9.59 -7.44
C GLY A 105 -20.65 9.72 -7.55
N LYS A 106 -21.35 10.38 -6.62
CA LYS A 106 -22.83 10.50 -6.62
C LYS A 106 -23.34 11.90 -7.00
N GLN A 107 -24.27 11.91 -7.96
CA GLN A 107 -25.11 13.06 -8.27
C GLN A 107 -26.07 13.36 -7.10
N ALA A 108 -26.50 14.61 -6.96
CA ALA A 108 -27.18 15.12 -5.77
C ALA A 108 -28.61 14.56 -5.55
N ASP A 109 -29.24 14.01 -6.58
CA ASP A 109 -30.55 13.36 -6.54
C ASP A 109 -30.48 11.86 -6.16
N ASN A 110 -29.27 11.30 -6.07
CA ASN A 110 -29.06 9.89 -5.79
C ASN A 110 -29.59 9.48 -4.40
N PRO A 111 -30.27 8.33 -4.25
CA PRO A 111 -30.84 7.93 -2.96
C PRO A 111 -29.84 7.86 -1.80
N HIS A 112 -28.55 7.59 -2.07
CA HIS A 112 -27.52 7.58 -1.03
C HIS A 112 -27.19 8.99 -0.48
N VAL A 113 -27.44 10.07 -1.22
CA VAL A 113 -27.29 11.45 -0.72
C VAL A 113 -28.40 11.75 0.30
N ALA A 114 -29.64 11.42 -0.03
CA ALA A 114 -30.77 11.54 0.88
C ALA A 114 -30.60 10.64 2.13
N LEU A 115 -30.12 9.40 1.95
CA LEU A 115 -29.84 8.48 3.06
C LEU A 115 -28.71 8.99 3.97
N TYR A 116 -27.66 9.62 3.42
CA TYR A 116 -26.63 10.28 4.21
C TYR A 116 -27.22 11.41 5.07
N GLN A 117 -27.99 12.31 4.44
CA GLN A 117 -28.61 13.45 5.11
C GLN A 117 -29.60 13.03 6.22
N ALA A 118 -30.30 11.90 6.04
CA ALA A 118 -31.18 11.32 7.06
C ALA A 118 -30.41 10.70 8.24
N ARG A 119 -29.23 10.11 8.00
CA ARG A 119 -28.38 9.51 9.04
C ARG A 119 -27.65 10.59 9.87
N PHE A 120 -27.21 11.67 9.22
CA PHE A 120 -26.43 12.79 9.78
C PHE A 120 -27.08 14.16 9.49
N PRO A 121 -28.28 14.45 10.03
CA PRO A 121 -29.00 15.70 9.79
C PRO A 121 -28.30 16.96 10.35
N GLU A 122 -27.23 16.80 11.13
CA GLU A 122 -26.38 17.89 11.58
C GLU A 122 -25.46 18.49 10.49
N HIS A 123 -25.24 17.78 9.38
CA HIS A 123 -24.43 18.25 8.25
C HIS A 123 -25.28 19.02 7.24
N GLU A 124 -24.72 20.09 6.68
CA GLU A 124 -25.36 20.91 5.65
C GLU A 124 -24.77 20.54 4.28
N LEU A 125 -25.59 20.00 3.38
CA LEU A 125 -25.21 19.68 2.00
C LEU A 125 -25.72 20.75 1.04
N THR A 126 -24.82 21.31 0.22
CA THR A 126 -25.13 22.27 -0.85
C THR A 126 -24.87 21.65 -2.23
N PHE A 127 -25.57 22.14 -3.26
CA PHE A 127 -25.49 21.59 -4.62
C PHE A 127 -24.33 22.21 -5.42
N ASP A 128 -23.51 21.39 -6.07
CA ASP A 128 -22.59 21.84 -7.11
C ASP A 128 -23.24 21.76 -8.50
N PRO A 129 -23.56 22.89 -9.16
CA PRO A 129 -24.12 22.87 -10.51
C PRO A 129 -23.10 22.49 -11.59
N GLN A 130 -21.78 22.42 -11.30
CA GLN A 130 -20.77 22.07 -12.31
C GLN A 130 -20.67 20.55 -12.55
N ARG A 131 -20.66 19.74 -11.48
CA ARG A 131 -20.67 18.26 -11.55
C ARG A 131 -22.02 17.63 -11.27
N GLN A 132 -23.01 18.42 -10.83
CA GLN A 132 -24.31 17.94 -10.33
C GLN A 132 -24.21 17.11 -9.04
N THR A 133 -23.12 17.28 -8.26
CA THR A 133 -22.84 16.58 -6.99
C THR A 133 -23.23 17.45 -5.78
N VAL A 134 -22.87 17.01 -4.57
CA VAL A 134 -22.99 17.80 -3.33
C VAL A 134 -21.64 18.25 -2.78
N HIS A 135 -21.65 19.36 -2.03
CA HIS A 135 -20.57 19.80 -1.14
C HIS A 135 -21.06 19.80 0.31
N PHE A 136 -20.13 19.57 1.25
CA PHE A 136 -20.32 19.88 2.67
C PHE A 136 -20.12 21.36 2.91
N GLN A 137 -21.14 22.05 3.42
CA GLN A 137 -21.05 23.44 3.87
C GLN A 137 -20.59 23.48 5.33
N ILE A 138 -19.40 24.03 5.58
CA ILE A 138 -18.76 24.08 6.91
C ILE A 138 -18.84 25.49 7.50
N SER A 139 -18.74 26.50 6.65
CA SER A 139 -19.03 27.91 6.98
C SER A 139 -19.52 28.63 5.72
N SER A 140 -19.90 29.91 5.83
CA SER A 140 -20.26 30.75 4.68
C SER A 140 -19.13 30.94 3.65
N GLN A 141 -17.89 30.54 3.99
CA GLN A 141 -16.70 30.67 3.14
C GLN A 141 -16.03 29.32 2.82
N LEU A 142 -16.36 28.27 3.58
CA LEU A 142 -15.73 26.94 3.46
C LEU A 142 -16.77 25.89 3.07
N GLN A 143 -16.64 25.40 1.84
CA GLN A 143 -17.32 24.23 1.29
C GLN A 143 -16.29 23.18 0.87
N PHE A 144 -16.62 21.89 0.93
CA PHE A 144 -15.74 20.80 0.46
C PHE A 144 -16.52 19.69 -0.23
N SER A 145 -16.01 19.21 -1.37
CA SER A 145 -16.50 17.98 -2.03
C SER A 145 -16.13 16.71 -1.23
N PRO A 146 -16.89 15.61 -1.38
CA PRO A 146 -16.51 14.31 -0.80
C PRO A 146 -15.11 13.85 -1.21
N GLU A 147 -14.68 14.13 -2.44
CA GLU A 147 -13.34 13.84 -2.95
C GLU A 147 -12.25 14.67 -2.26
N GLU A 148 -12.49 15.96 -1.98
CA GLU A 148 -11.55 16.77 -1.19
C GLU A 148 -11.41 16.26 0.24
N VAL A 149 -12.52 15.88 0.89
CA VAL A 149 -12.51 15.32 2.26
C VAL A 149 -11.75 13.99 2.29
N LEU A 150 -11.94 13.13 1.28
CA LEU A 150 -11.13 11.93 1.11
C LEU A 150 -9.65 12.27 0.85
N GLY A 151 -9.36 13.30 0.06
CA GLY A 151 -7.99 13.79 -0.19
C GLY A 151 -7.29 14.23 1.10
N MET A 152 -8.00 14.85 2.04
CA MET A 152 -7.46 15.15 3.38
C MET A 152 -7.12 13.87 4.16
N VAL A 153 -8.01 12.88 4.14
CA VAL A 153 -7.79 11.59 4.83
C VAL A 153 -6.63 10.81 4.22
N LEU A 154 -6.51 10.77 2.88
CA LEU A 154 -5.40 10.12 2.19
C LEU A 154 -4.06 10.83 2.41
N ASN A 155 -4.06 12.17 2.48
CA ASN A 155 -2.87 12.95 2.86
C ASN A 155 -2.45 12.67 4.32
N TYR A 156 -3.42 12.53 5.23
CA TYR A 156 -3.16 12.12 6.62
C TYR A 156 -2.63 10.68 6.70
N SER A 157 -3.22 9.74 5.94
CA SER A 157 -2.72 8.36 5.81
C SER A 157 -1.27 8.32 5.32
N ARG A 158 -0.92 9.17 4.33
CA ARG A 158 0.47 9.33 3.90
C ARG A 158 1.34 9.81 5.06
N SER A 159 0.95 10.86 5.77
CA SER A 159 1.76 11.40 6.87
C SER A 159 2.05 10.37 7.99
N LEU A 160 1.08 9.51 8.34
CA LEU A 160 1.31 8.41 9.29
C LEU A 160 2.34 7.40 8.77
N ALA A 161 2.28 7.08 7.48
CA ALA A 161 3.25 6.17 6.85
C ALA A 161 4.62 6.82 6.69
N GLU A 162 4.71 8.13 6.39
CA GLU A 162 5.96 8.89 6.29
C GLU A 162 6.64 9.00 7.67
N ASP A 163 5.88 9.28 8.73
CA ASP A 163 6.35 9.29 10.13
C ASP A 163 6.94 7.91 10.52
N PHE A 164 6.32 6.79 10.11
CA PHE A 164 6.83 5.43 10.34
C PHE A 164 8.00 5.05 9.40
N ALA A 165 8.01 5.58 8.18
CA ALA A 165 9.01 5.23 7.17
C ALA A 165 10.34 5.97 7.37
N GLU A 166 10.31 7.15 7.98
CA GLU A 166 11.38 8.15 8.03
C GLU A 166 11.82 8.62 6.62
N GLN A 167 10.93 8.52 5.63
CA GLN A 167 11.13 8.96 4.25
C GLN A 167 9.79 9.38 3.60
N PRO A 168 9.80 10.21 2.54
CA PRO A 168 8.58 10.57 1.81
C PRO A 168 7.96 9.37 1.08
N ILE A 169 6.64 9.34 0.93
CA ILE A 169 5.93 8.23 0.27
C ILE A 169 5.09 8.73 -0.90
N LYS A 170 5.35 8.21 -2.10
CA LYS A 170 4.67 8.62 -3.34
C LYS A 170 3.68 7.57 -3.84
N ASP A 171 4.03 6.29 -3.69
CA ASP A 171 3.33 5.16 -4.31
C ASP A 171 2.47 4.40 -3.29
N ALA A 172 1.19 4.18 -3.64
CA ALA A 172 0.20 3.54 -2.76
C ALA A 172 -0.75 2.60 -3.51
N VAL A 173 -1.18 1.51 -2.85
CA VAL A 173 -2.38 0.75 -3.24
C VAL A 173 -3.53 1.11 -2.29
N ILE A 174 -4.72 1.39 -2.81
CA ILE A 174 -5.87 1.80 -2.00
C ILE A 174 -6.99 0.76 -2.17
N THR A 175 -7.61 0.31 -1.07
CA THR A 175 -8.79 -0.57 -1.17
C THR A 175 -10.03 0.22 -1.56
N VAL A 176 -10.91 -0.39 -2.35
CA VAL A 176 -12.26 0.12 -2.63
C VAL A 176 -13.28 -1.01 -2.47
N PRO A 177 -14.53 -0.71 -2.09
CA PRO A 177 -15.59 -1.72 -2.07
C PRO A 177 -15.79 -2.33 -3.46
N VAL A 178 -15.86 -3.66 -3.53
CA VAL A 178 -16.02 -4.40 -4.81
C VAL A 178 -17.18 -3.87 -5.68
N PHE A 179 -18.25 -3.38 -5.05
CA PHE A 179 -19.43 -2.80 -5.70
C PHE A 179 -19.25 -1.37 -6.22
N PHE A 180 -18.07 -0.76 -6.14
CA PHE A 180 -17.80 0.57 -6.71
C PHE A 180 -17.81 0.53 -8.24
N ASN A 181 -18.67 1.37 -8.85
CA ASN A 181 -18.75 1.58 -10.30
C ASN A 181 -17.63 2.51 -10.82
N GLN A 182 -17.61 2.82 -12.13
CA GLN A 182 -16.54 3.63 -12.73
C GLN A 182 -16.44 5.05 -12.14
N ALA A 183 -17.55 5.75 -11.94
CA ALA A 183 -17.56 7.08 -11.31
C ALA A 183 -17.07 7.04 -9.86
N GLU A 184 -17.48 6.03 -9.09
CA GLU A 184 -17.04 5.81 -7.71
C GLU A 184 -15.52 5.54 -7.64
N ARG A 185 -14.96 4.77 -8.59
CA ARG A 185 -13.51 4.53 -8.70
C ARG A 185 -12.73 5.78 -9.13
N ARG A 186 -13.22 6.54 -10.12
CA ARG A 186 -12.57 7.80 -10.55
C ARG A 186 -12.56 8.84 -9.43
N ALA A 187 -13.61 8.93 -8.61
CA ALA A 187 -13.65 9.80 -7.43
C ALA A 187 -12.54 9.47 -6.41
N VAL A 188 -12.23 8.18 -6.18
CA VAL A 188 -11.11 7.76 -5.31
C VAL A 188 -9.75 8.09 -5.94
N LEU A 189 -9.56 7.85 -7.24
CA LEU A 189 -8.33 8.26 -7.95
C LEU A 189 -8.11 9.78 -7.90
N GLN A 190 -9.19 10.56 -8.05
CA GLN A 190 -9.15 12.02 -8.00
C GLN A 190 -8.79 12.52 -6.59
N ALA A 191 -9.34 11.93 -5.54
CA ALA A 191 -8.95 12.22 -4.15
C ALA A 191 -7.48 11.86 -3.85
N ALA A 192 -6.99 10.74 -4.37
CA ALA A 192 -5.58 10.36 -4.25
C ALA A 192 -4.65 11.35 -5.00
N ARG A 193 -5.06 11.80 -6.19
CA ARG A 193 -4.36 12.85 -6.95
C ARG A 193 -4.36 14.19 -6.19
N MET A 194 -5.44 14.54 -5.49
CA MET A 194 -5.49 15.71 -4.59
C MET A 194 -4.54 15.57 -3.38
N ALA A 195 -4.37 14.36 -2.84
CA ALA A 195 -3.42 14.07 -1.77
C ALA A 195 -1.95 14.04 -2.23
N GLY A 196 -1.69 14.03 -3.55
CA GLY A 196 -0.34 13.85 -4.10
C GLY A 196 0.17 12.40 -3.99
N LEU A 197 -0.72 11.42 -3.99
CA LEU A 197 -0.38 9.99 -4.05
C LEU A 197 -0.53 9.47 -5.48
N LYS A 198 0.49 8.74 -5.95
CA LYS A 198 0.42 7.91 -7.15
C LYS A 198 -0.18 6.56 -6.76
N VAL A 199 -1.42 6.34 -7.18
CA VAL A 199 -2.09 5.05 -7.04
C VAL A 199 -1.44 4.05 -7.98
N LEU A 200 -0.87 2.98 -7.43
CA LEU A 200 -0.38 1.83 -8.18
C LEU A 200 -1.56 0.96 -8.66
N GLN A 201 -2.57 0.77 -7.80
CA GLN A 201 -3.80 0.05 -8.09
C GLN A 201 -4.91 0.45 -7.10
N LEU A 202 -6.16 0.50 -7.57
CA LEU A 202 -7.33 0.34 -6.69
C LEU A 202 -7.68 -1.14 -6.59
N ILE A 203 -7.32 -1.81 -5.50
CA ILE A 203 -7.67 -3.21 -5.26
C ILE A 203 -9.06 -3.29 -4.61
N ASN A 204 -9.86 -4.31 -4.94
CA ASN A 204 -11.11 -4.52 -4.22
C ASN A 204 -10.81 -5.04 -2.80
N ASP A 205 -11.55 -4.56 -1.80
CA ASP A 205 -11.39 -4.91 -0.37
C ASP A 205 -11.48 -6.41 -0.09
N ASN A 206 -12.44 -7.08 -0.71
CA ASN A 206 -12.59 -8.53 -0.72
C ASN A 206 -11.40 -9.25 -1.37
N THR A 207 -10.91 -8.79 -2.52
CA THR A 207 -9.76 -9.35 -3.24
C THR A 207 -8.46 -9.17 -2.47
N ALA A 208 -8.27 -8.03 -1.80
CA ALA A 208 -7.13 -7.80 -0.92
C ALA A 208 -7.15 -8.75 0.29
N THR A 209 -8.33 -8.94 0.90
CA THR A 209 -8.52 -9.92 1.98
C THR A 209 -8.23 -11.36 1.52
N ALA A 210 -8.74 -11.75 0.35
CA ALA A 210 -8.47 -13.04 -0.28
C ALA A 210 -6.98 -13.22 -0.64
N LEU A 211 -6.29 -12.17 -1.07
CA LEU A 211 -4.85 -12.19 -1.34
C LEU A 211 -4.06 -12.41 -0.04
N SER A 212 -4.43 -11.72 1.04
CA SER A 212 -3.82 -11.92 2.36
C SER A 212 -3.94 -13.38 2.82
N TYR A 213 -5.16 -13.95 2.75
CA TYR A 213 -5.40 -15.37 3.05
C TYR A 213 -4.49 -16.31 2.25
N GLY A 214 -4.51 -16.18 0.91
CA GLY A 214 -3.74 -17.05 0.02
C GLY A 214 -2.22 -16.91 0.15
N VAL A 215 -1.71 -15.70 0.43
CA VAL A 215 -0.28 -15.45 0.63
C VAL A 215 0.25 -16.16 1.88
N PHE A 216 -0.46 -16.09 3.01
CA PHE A 216 -0.04 -16.79 4.22
C PHE A 216 -0.26 -18.31 4.15
N ARG A 217 -1.23 -18.77 3.34
CA ARG A 217 -1.56 -20.19 3.11
C ARG A 217 -0.96 -20.79 1.83
N ARG A 218 0.11 -20.19 1.31
CA ARG A 218 0.72 -20.56 0.02
C ARG A 218 1.11 -22.04 -0.12
N LYS A 219 1.34 -22.75 0.99
CA LYS A 219 1.69 -24.19 1.03
C LYS A 219 0.46 -25.10 0.92
N ASP A 220 -0.72 -24.58 1.27
CA ASP A 220 -1.99 -25.32 1.32
C ASP A 220 -2.64 -25.39 -0.08
N ILE A 221 -2.31 -24.42 -0.93
CA ILE A 221 -2.78 -24.29 -2.32
C ILE A 221 -2.06 -25.32 -3.21
N ASN A 222 -2.83 -26.21 -3.81
CA ASN A 222 -2.35 -27.27 -4.70
C ASN A 222 -3.02 -27.17 -6.09
N THR A 223 -2.91 -28.20 -6.93
CA THR A 223 -3.51 -28.22 -8.29
C THR A 223 -5.04 -28.41 -8.29
N THR A 224 -5.62 -28.84 -7.17
CA THR A 224 -7.07 -28.93 -6.98
C THR A 224 -7.64 -27.55 -6.69
N ALA A 225 -8.81 -27.24 -7.27
CA ALA A 225 -9.52 -25.99 -7.03
C ALA A 225 -10.17 -25.98 -5.64
N GLN A 226 -9.62 -25.16 -4.73
CA GLN A 226 -10.14 -24.94 -3.37
C GLN A 226 -11.06 -23.72 -3.38
N ASN A 227 -12.36 -23.89 -3.07
CA ASN A 227 -13.33 -22.80 -3.13
C ASN A 227 -13.68 -22.30 -1.71
N ILE A 228 -13.28 -21.06 -1.43
CA ILE A 228 -13.45 -20.41 -0.13
C ILE A 228 -14.43 -19.24 -0.29
N MET A 229 -15.39 -19.14 0.63
CA MET A 229 -16.33 -18.02 0.70
C MET A 229 -15.91 -17.05 1.81
N PHE A 230 -15.63 -15.80 1.47
CA PHE A 230 -15.41 -14.73 2.44
C PHE A 230 -16.70 -13.93 2.63
N TYR A 231 -17.14 -13.78 3.87
CA TYR A 231 -18.30 -12.97 4.24
C TYR A 231 -17.83 -11.80 5.12
N ASP A 232 -17.77 -10.60 4.52
CA ASP A 232 -17.45 -9.36 5.21
C ASP A 232 -18.73 -8.62 5.58
N MET A 233 -18.93 -8.36 6.87
CA MET A 233 -19.92 -7.39 7.35
C MET A 233 -19.20 -6.24 8.05
N GLY A 234 -18.98 -5.17 7.30
CA GLY A 234 -18.35 -3.94 7.77
C GLY A 234 -19.31 -3.04 8.54
N SER A 235 -18.97 -1.75 8.61
CA SER A 235 -19.86 -0.76 9.22
C SER A 235 -20.90 -0.20 8.23
N GLY A 236 -20.49 0.12 6.98
CA GLY A 236 -21.40 0.67 5.98
C GLY A 236 -22.14 -0.34 5.11
N SER A 237 -21.55 -1.52 4.86
CA SER A 237 -22.01 -2.49 3.86
C SER A 237 -21.57 -3.93 4.17
N THR A 238 -22.19 -4.88 3.46
CA THR A 238 -21.90 -6.31 3.52
C THR A 238 -21.48 -6.82 2.15
N VAL A 239 -20.47 -7.68 2.09
CA VAL A 239 -19.97 -8.31 0.84
C VAL A 239 -19.73 -9.80 1.09
N CYS A 240 -20.26 -10.65 0.23
CA CYS A 240 -19.95 -12.08 0.17
C CYS A 240 -19.23 -12.38 -1.14
N THR A 241 -18.09 -13.08 -1.05
CA THR A 241 -17.19 -13.35 -2.20
C THR A 241 -16.77 -14.79 -2.23
N ILE A 242 -16.95 -15.47 -3.37
CA ILE A 242 -16.46 -16.84 -3.59
C ILE A 242 -15.14 -16.75 -4.37
N VAL A 243 -14.10 -17.42 -3.87
CA VAL A 243 -12.75 -17.39 -4.40
C VAL A 243 -12.24 -18.81 -4.61
N THR A 244 -11.80 -19.12 -5.83
CA THR A 244 -11.03 -20.35 -6.09
C THR A 244 -9.54 -20.07 -5.88
N TYR A 245 -8.88 -20.90 -5.06
CA TYR A 245 -7.42 -21.00 -5.01
C TYR A 245 -6.95 -22.26 -5.75
N GLN A 246 -5.90 -22.13 -6.56
CA GLN A 246 -5.32 -23.25 -7.32
C GLN A 246 -3.90 -22.91 -7.81
N MET A 247 -3.05 -23.91 -8.02
CA MET A 247 -1.74 -23.77 -8.66
C MET A 247 -1.88 -23.80 -10.19
N VAL A 248 -1.45 -22.74 -10.87
CA VAL A 248 -1.56 -22.59 -12.34
C VAL A 248 -0.20 -22.44 -13.02
N LYS A 249 -0.07 -22.98 -14.23
CA LYS A 249 1.14 -22.82 -15.06
C LYS A 249 1.16 -21.44 -15.72
N THR A 250 2.02 -20.56 -15.23
CA THR A 250 2.35 -19.26 -15.84
C THR A 250 3.42 -19.42 -16.92
N LYS A 251 3.50 -18.47 -17.86
CA LYS A 251 4.55 -18.46 -18.90
C LYS A 251 5.94 -18.09 -18.38
N GLU A 252 5.99 -17.25 -17.35
CA GLU A 252 7.21 -16.57 -16.89
C GLU A 252 7.83 -17.21 -15.64
N ALA A 253 7.02 -17.87 -14.80
CA ALA A 253 7.45 -18.34 -13.47
C ALA A 253 7.00 -19.78 -13.15
N GLY A 254 6.65 -20.59 -14.16
CA GLY A 254 6.20 -21.97 -13.96
C GLY A 254 4.89 -22.07 -13.17
N MET A 255 4.78 -23.07 -12.29
CA MET A 255 3.60 -23.26 -11.43
C MET A 255 3.59 -22.20 -10.31
N GLN A 256 2.56 -21.35 -10.29
CA GLN A 256 2.37 -20.32 -9.26
C GLN A 256 0.96 -20.41 -8.66
N PRO A 257 0.77 -20.03 -7.39
CA PRO A 257 -0.56 -19.95 -6.80
C PRO A 257 -1.36 -18.83 -7.45
N GLN A 258 -2.63 -19.12 -7.71
CA GLN A 258 -3.64 -18.20 -8.19
C GLN A 258 -4.77 -18.09 -7.18
N LEU A 259 -5.31 -16.89 -7.03
CA LEU A 259 -6.69 -16.69 -6.59
C LEU A 259 -7.51 -16.17 -7.77
N GLN A 260 -8.72 -16.68 -7.92
CA GLN A 260 -9.71 -16.17 -8.87
C GLN A 260 -11.03 -15.91 -8.15
N ILE A 261 -11.52 -14.68 -8.23
CA ILE A 261 -12.87 -14.32 -7.80
C ILE A 261 -13.87 -15.00 -8.77
N ARG A 262 -14.84 -15.73 -8.22
CA ARG A 262 -15.86 -16.49 -8.97
C ARG A 262 -17.22 -15.82 -8.94
N GLY A 263 -17.66 -15.42 -7.76
CA GLY A 263 -18.96 -14.80 -7.53
C GLY A 263 -18.89 -13.74 -6.43
N VAL A 264 -19.72 -12.72 -6.57
CA VAL A 264 -19.79 -11.57 -5.67
C VAL A 264 -21.25 -11.20 -5.44
N GLY A 265 -21.63 -11.15 -4.17
CA GLY A 265 -22.92 -10.62 -3.70
C GLY A 265 -22.69 -9.55 -2.65
N PHE A 266 -23.61 -8.58 -2.54
CA PHE A 266 -23.44 -7.47 -1.61
C PHE A 266 -24.77 -6.84 -1.18
N ASP A 267 -24.71 -6.10 -0.08
CA ASP A 267 -25.73 -5.15 0.33
C ASP A 267 -25.03 -3.84 0.71
N ARG A 268 -25.37 -2.76 0.01
CA ARG A 268 -24.69 -1.44 0.12
C ARG A 268 -25.09 -0.64 1.38
N THR A 269 -25.97 -1.16 2.22
CA THR A 269 -26.50 -0.45 3.40
C THR A 269 -26.61 -1.30 4.68
N LEU A 270 -26.53 -2.63 4.57
CA LEU A 270 -26.48 -3.57 5.69
C LEU A 270 -25.08 -3.54 6.33
N GLY A 271 -24.98 -3.06 7.57
CA GLY A 271 -23.72 -2.97 8.30
C GLY A 271 -23.87 -2.42 9.73
N GLY A 272 -22.76 -2.39 10.47
CA GLY A 272 -22.71 -1.97 11.87
C GLY A 272 -23.25 -0.56 12.16
N LEU A 273 -23.15 0.40 11.24
CA LEU A 273 -23.71 1.75 11.41
C LEU A 273 -25.24 1.71 11.58
N GLU A 274 -25.92 0.84 10.83
CA GLU A 274 -27.38 0.77 10.78
C GLU A 274 -27.96 0.13 12.07
N MET A 275 -27.14 -0.69 12.74
CA MET A 275 -27.36 -1.17 14.11
C MET A 275 -27.14 -0.06 15.16
N GLU A 276 -26.08 0.74 15.01
CA GLU A 276 -25.77 1.87 15.90
C GLU A 276 -26.83 2.98 15.85
N LEU A 277 -27.40 3.25 14.69
CA LEU A 277 -28.43 4.27 14.51
C LEU A 277 -29.74 3.88 15.21
N ARG A 278 -30.14 2.60 15.15
CA ARG A 278 -31.27 2.05 15.93
C ARG A 278 -31.01 2.15 17.43
N LEU A 279 -29.82 1.77 17.89
CA LEU A 279 -29.43 1.91 19.30
C LEU A 279 -29.44 3.39 19.74
N ARG A 280 -28.86 4.31 18.96
CA ARG A 280 -28.89 5.77 19.21
C ARG A 280 -30.33 6.27 19.39
N GLU A 281 -31.22 5.84 18.50
CA GLU A 281 -32.64 6.24 18.51
C GLU A 281 -33.40 5.64 19.70
N ARG A 282 -33.13 4.39 20.08
CA ARG A 282 -33.68 3.77 21.30
C ARG A 282 -33.22 4.50 22.56
N LEU A 283 -31.94 4.85 22.68
CA LEU A 283 -31.42 5.63 23.81
C LEU A 283 -32.04 7.03 23.86
N ALA A 284 -32.24 7.69 22.70
CA ALA A 284 -32.92 8.99 22.63
C ALA A 284 -34.37 8.90 23.13
N GLY A 285 -35.11 7.86 22.71
CA GLY A 285 -36.44 7.55 23.22
C GLY A 285 -36.46 7.38 24.74
N LEU A 286 -35.58 6.54 25.29
CA LEU A 286 -35.47 6.28 26.73
C LEU A 286 -35.17 7.54 27.56
N PHE A 287 -34.29 8.43 27.10
CA PHE A 287 -34.00 9.69 27.80
C PHE A 287 -35.20 10.66 27.76
N ASN A 288 -35.89 10.75 26.62
CA ASN A 288 -37.10 11.56 26.51
C ASN A 288 -38.24 11.00 27.37
N GLU A 289 -38.35 9.67 27.50
CA GLU A 289 -39.28 8.99 28.42
C GLU A 289 -38.95 9.30 29.90
N GLN A 290 -37.67 9.28 30.29
CA GLN A 290 -37.22 9.65 31.64
C GLN A 290 -37.54 11.11 32.01
N ARG A 291 -37.68 12.00 31.01
CA ARG A 291 -38.04 13.41 31.21
C ARG A 291 -39.50 13.72 30.89
N LYS A 292 -40.33 12.72 30.62
CA LYS A 292 -41.75 12.87 30.27
C LYS A 292 -42.52 13.57 31.40
N GLY A 293 -43.22 14.66 31.07
CA GLY A 293 -43.92 15.52 32.03
C GLY A 293 -43.10 16.73 32.50
N GLN A 294 -41.79 16.76 32.26
CA GLN A 294 -41.01 18.00 32.30
C GLN A 294 -41.29 18.82 31.03
N ARG A 295 -41.14 20.15 31.08
CA ARG A 295 -41.15 21.00 29.88
C ARG A 295 -39.79 20.97 29.17
N ALA A 296 -39.27 19.76 28.94
CA ALA A 296 -38.01 19.50 28.26
C ALA A 296 -38.19 19.56 26.72
N LYS A 297 -37.09 19.82 26.01
CA LYS A 297 -36.98 19.61 24.56
C LYS A 297 -36.73 18.14 24.25
N ASP A 298 -37.00 17.73 23.02
CA ASP A 298 -36.55 16.42 22.53
C ASP A 298 -35.02 16.44 22.37
N VAL A 299 -34.33 15.42 22.90
CA VAL A 299 -32.87 15.28 22.75
C VAL A 299 -32.40 15.23 21.28
N ARG A 300 -33.28 14.84 20.36
CA ARG A 300 -33.06 14.87 18.90
C ARG A 300 -32.88 16.28 18.34
N GLU A 301 -33.39 17.32 19.00
CA GLU A 301 -33.13 18.73 18.66
C GLU A 301 -31.67 19.17 18.93
N ASN A 302 -30.88 18.35 19.63
CA ASN A 302 -29.55 18.71 20.12
C ASN A 302 -28.45 17.82 19.49
N PRO A 303 -27.76 18.28 18.42
CA PRO A 303 -26.69 17.52 17.77
C PRO A 303 -25.55 17.08 18.70
N ARG A 304 -25.24 17.85 19.76
CA ARG A 304 -24.22 17.48 20.75
C ARG A 304 -24.68 16.33 21.65
N ALA A 305 -25.96 16.27 21.99
CA ALA A 305 -26.54 15.14 22.72
C ALA A 305 -26.65 13.90 21.81
N MET A 306 -27.09 14.06 20.55
CA MET A 306 -27.13 12.96 19.57
C MET A 306 -25.74 12.40 19.24
N ALA A 307 -24.69 13.24 19.23
CA ALA A 307 -23.30 12.79 19.11
C ALA A 307 -22.81 12.01 20.34
N LYS A 308 -23.22 12.39 21.56
CA LYS A 308 -22.98 11.57 22.78
C LYS A 308 -23.67 10.20 22.67
N LEU A 309 -24.94 10.19 22.27
CA LEU A 309 -25.76 8.98 22.12
C LEU A 309 -25.21 8.02 21.06
N LEU A 310 -24.73 8.54 19.91
CA LEU A 310 -24.10 7.71 18.88
C LEU A 310 -22.82 7.02 19.39
N ARG A 311 -21.99 7.73 20.18
CA ARG A 311 -20.78 7.14 20.78
C ARG A 311 -21.11 6.02 21.77
N GLU A 312 -22.15 6.19 22.59
CA GLU A 312 -22.59 5.15 23.53
C GLU A 312 -23.27 3.98 22.79
N ALA A 313 -23.99 4.22 21.68
CA ALA A 313 -24.55 3.17 20.83
C ALA A 313 -23.46 2.26 20.20
N ASN A 314 -22.38 2.84 19.69
CA ASN A 314 -21.22 2.10 19.17
C ASN A 314 -20.56 1.23 20.26
N ARG A 315 -20.43 1.78 21.47
CA ARG A 315 -19.98 1.03 22.66
C ARG A 315 -20.94 -0.10 23.02
N LEU A 316 -22.25 0.15 23.07
CA LEU A 316 -23.27 -0.85 23.40
C LEU A 316 -23.27 -2.01 22.41
N LYS A 317 -23.27 -1.75 21.09
CA LYS A 317 -23.12 -2.79 20.05
C LYS A 317 -21.94 -3.71 20.36
N THR A 318 -20.80 -3.12 20.72
CA THR A 318 -19.57 -3.85 21.04
C THR A 318 -19.67 -4.65 22.34
N VAL A 319 -20.19 -4.05 23.41
CA VAL A 319 -20.32 -4.70 24.73
C VAL A 319 -21.38 -5.82 24.71
N LEU A 320 -22.52 -5.60 24.05
CA LEU A 320 -23.62 -6.56 23.92
C LEU A 320 -23.26 -7.73 22.99
N SER A 321 -22.27 -7.58 22.10
CA SER A 321 -21.72 -8.70 21.33
C SER A 321 -21.05 -9.75 22.23
N ALA A 322 -20.51 -9.34 23.38
CA ALA A 322 -19.93 -10.25 24.39
C ALA A 322 -20.93 -10.57 25.53
N ASN A 323 -21.65 -9.58 26.05
CA ASN A 323 -22.48 -9.67 27.25
C ASN A 323 -23.98 -9.75 26.93
N ALA A 324 -24.79 -10.29 27.84
CA ALA A 324 -26.25 -10.40 27.65
C ALA A 324 -26.98 -9.06 27.87
N ASP A 325 -26.42 -8.16 28.67
CA ASP A 325 -26.92 -6.80 28.88
C ASP A 325 -25.79 -5.83 29.28
N HIS A 326 -26.09 -4.53 29.31
CA HIS A 326 -25.20 -3.50 29.84
C HIS A 326 -25.99 -2.30 30.39
N MET A 327 -25.38 -1.53 31.28
CA MET A 327 -25.87 -0.22 31.69
C MET A 327 -25.24 0.86 30.79
N ALA A 328 -26.04 1.46 29.91
CA ALA A 328 -25.68 2.67 29.19
C ALA A 328 -25.59 3.83 30.20
N GLN A 329 -24.52 4.63 30.15
CA GLN A 329 -24.38 5.82 31.01
C GLN A 329 -23.74 6.99 30.24
N ILE A 330 -24.40 8.15 30.26
CA ILE A 330 -23.90 9.39 29.68
C ILE A 330 -24.11 10.54 30.68
N GLU A 331 -23.02 11.12 31.15
CA GLU A 331 -23.04 12.28 32.06
C GLU A 331 -23.45 13.56 31.33
N GLY A 332 -24.33 14.35 31.97
CA GLY A 332 -24.88 15.61 31.46
C GLY A 332 -25.32 15.56 30.00
N LEU A 333 -26.14 14.59 29.61
CA LEU A 333 -26.50 14.32 28.21
C LEU A 333 -27.11 15.56 27.54
N MET A 334 -28.10 16.17 28.20
CA MET A 334 -28.70 17.44 27.82
C MET A 334 -29.25 18.14 29.07
N ASP A 335 -29.19 19.48 29.11
CA ASP A 335 -29.63 20.32 30.23
C ASP A 335 -29.04 19.90 31.60
N ASP A 336 -27.77 19.46 31.59
CA ASP A 336 -27.03 18.88 32.72
C ASP A 336 -27.71 17.66 33.40
N VAL A 337 -28.67 17.03 32.72
CA VAL A 337 -29.30 15.77 33.15
C VAL A 337 -28.45 14.57 32.71
N ASP A 338 -28.01 13.77 33.67
CA ASP A 338 -27.41 12.46 33.44
C ASP A 338 -28.42 11.48 32.83
N PHE A 339 -27.97 10.68 31.87
CA PHE A 339 -28.72 9.57 31.31
C PHE A 339 -28.15 8.23 31.77
N LYS A 340 -29.01 7.35 32.29
CA LYS A 340 -28.68 5.94 32.60
C LYS A 340 -29.83 5.03 32.17
N ALA A 341 -29.53 3.94 31.48
CA ALA A 341 -30.54 2.95 31.09
C ALA A 341 -29.92 1.54 31.02
N LYS A 342 -30.69 0.52 31.38
CA LYS A 342 -30.33 -0.87 31.05
C LYS A 342 -30.74 -1.16 29.61
N VAL A 343 -29.84 -1.76 28.84
CA VAL A 343 -30.11 -2.24 27.47
C VAL A 343 -29.71 -3.71 27.40
N THR A 344 -30.52 -4.55 26.77
CA THR A 344 -30.25 -5.99 26.64
C THR A 344 -29.84 -6.39 25.22
N ARG A 345 -29.16 -7.53 25.08
CA ARG A 345 -28.88 -8.12 23.76
C ARG A 345 -30.17 -8.46 23.02
N VAL A 346 -31.17 -9.00 23.72
CA VAL A 346 -32.47 -9.37 23.12
C VAL A 346 -33.16 -8.14 22.53
N GLU A 347 -33.26 -7.05 23.30
CA GLU A 347 -33.79 -5.76 22.83
C GLU A 347 -33.00 -5.19 21.63
N PHE A 348 -31.66 -5.29 21.66
CA PHE A 348 -30.81 -4.90 20.55
C PHE A 348 -31.07 -5.75 19.29
N GLU A 349 -31.28 -7.05 19.45
CA GLU A 349 -31.53 -7.99 18.35
C GLU A 349 -32.95 -7.85 17.79
N GLU A 350 -33.95 -7.59 18.64
CA GLU A 350 -35.32 -7.23 18.25
C GLU A 350 -35.36 -5.94 17.41
N LEU A 351 -34.63 -4.90 17.83
CA LEU A 351 -34.50 -3.65 17.07
C LEU A 351 -33.91 -3.87 15.67
N CYS A 352 -33.01 -4.85 15.51
CA CYS A 352 -32.27 -5.10 14.27
C CYS A 352 -32.80 -6.29 13.46
N ALA A 353 -33.99 -6.81 13.76
CA ALA A 353 -34.55 -8.00 13.12
C ALA A 353 -34.55 -7.92 11.59
N ASP A 354 -34.93 -6.77 11.02
CA ASP A 354 -34.98 -6.52 9.57
C ASP A 354 -33.59 -6.54 8.89
N LEU A 355 -32.52 -6.24 9.65
CA LEU A 355 -31.15 -6.35 9.16
C LEU A 355 -30.71 -7.82 9.13
N PHE A 356 -31.11 -8.63 10.11
CA PHE A 356 -30.73 -10.04 10.15
C PHE A 356 -31.43 -10.86 9.05
N GLU A 357 -32.65 -10.52 8.67
CA GLU A 357 -33.33 -11.13 7.51
C GLU A 357 -32.57 -10.92 6.19
N ARG A 358 -31.72 -9.89 6.09
CA ARG A 358 -30.92 -9.57 4.90
C ARG A 358 -29.55 -10.26 4.85
N VAL A 359 -29.05 -10.80 5.97
CA VAL A 359 -27.76 -11.50 6.08
C VAL A 359 -27.57 -12.63 5.03
N PRO A 360 -28.58 -13.44 4.69
CA PRO A 360 -28.45 -14.46 3.64
C PRO A 360 -28.34 -13.91 2.20
N GLY A 361 -28.78 -12.67 1.95
CA GLY A 361 -28.90 -12.10 0.60
C GLY A 361 -27.58 -12.06 -0.19
N PRO A 362 -26.49 -11.49 0.38
CA PRO A 362 -25.17 -11.51 -0.25
C PRO A 362 -24.65 -12.92 -0.55
N VAL A 363 -24.94 -13.92 0.31
CA VAL A 363 -24.55 -15.33 0.07
C VAL A 363 -25.23 -15.87 -1.18
N GLN A 364 -26.55 -15.67 -1.30
CA GLN A 364 -27.34 -16.14 -2.44
C GLN A 364 -26.88 -15.48 -3.74
N GLN A 365 -26.65 -14.16 -3.74
CA GLN A 365 -26.10 -13.44 -4.89
C GLN A 365 -24.69 -13.91 -5.29
N ALA A 366 -23.82 -14.22 -4.33
CA ALA A 366 -22.47 -14.71 -4.59
C ALA A 366 -22.50 -16.10 -5.27
N LEU A 367 -23.31 -17.04 -4.74
CA LEU A 367 -23.52 -18.37 -5.33
C LEU A 367 -24.11 -18.27 -6.74
N GLN A 368 -25.16 -17.46 -6.92
CA GLN A 368 -25.82 -17.25 -8.21
C GLN A 368 -24.86 -16.64 -9.26
N SER A 369 -23.97 -15.73 -8.85
CA SER A 369 -23.00 -15.13 -9.78
C SER A 369 -21.78 -16.01 -10.06
N ALA A 370 -21.44 -16.94 -9.16
CA ALA A 370 -20.43 -17.96 -9.40
C ALA A 370 -20.94 -19.14 -10.25
N GLU A 371 -22.26 -19.29 -10.40
CA GLU A 371 -22.95 -20.49 -10.92
C GLU A 371 -22.64 -21.75 -10.09
N MET A 372 -22.49 -21.60 -8.76
CA MET A 372 -22.07 -22.65 -7.83
C MET A 372 -23.11 -22.97 -6.73
N SER A 373 -23.04 -24.19 -6.22
CA SER A 373 -23.78 -24.67 -5.05
C SER A 373 -23.05 -24.43 -3.72
N LEU A 374 -23.74 -24.58 -2.59
CA LEU A 374 -23.11 -24.52 -1.25
C LEU A 374 -22.20 -25.72 -0.95
N ASP A 375 -22.43 -26.86 -1.60
CA ASP A 375 -21.66 -28.10 -1.36
C ASP A 375 -20.24 -28.01 -1.94
N GLU A 376 -20.05 -27.20 -2.99
CA GLU A 376 -18.75 -26.89 -3.60
C GLU A 376 -17.89 -25.91 -2.77
N ILE A 377 -18.43 -25.33 -1.69
CA ILE A 377 -17.73 -24.37 -0.80
C ILE A 377 -17.10 -25.13 0.37
N GLU A 378 -15.77 -25.12 0.44
CA GLU A 378 -15.01 -25.81 1.48
C GLU A 378 -15.14 -25.12 2.85
N GLN A 379 -14.98 -23.79 2.88
CA GLN A 379 -15.03 -22.99 4.11
C GLN A 379 -15.70 -21.64 3.87
N VAL A 380 -16.47 -21.18 4.86
CA VAL A 380 -16.99 -19.81 4.96
C VAL A 380 -16.19 -19.07 6.04
N ILE A 381 -15.54 -17.96 5.69
CA ILE A 381 -14.61 -17.20 6.56
C ILE A 381 -15.20 -15.83 6.87
N LEU A 382 -15.15 -15.43 8.13
CA LEU A 382 -15.69 -14.16 8.61
C LEU A 382 -14.69 -13.02 8.52
N VAL A 383 -15.15 -11.89 7.98
CA VAL A 383 -14.43 -10.63 7.85
C VAL A 383 -15.33 -9.49 8.37
N GLY A 384 -14.77 -8.31 8.63
CA GLY A 384 -15.55 -7.14 9.01
C GLY A 384 -15.96 -7.10 10.48
N GLY A 385 -16.24 -5.88 10.96
CA GLY A 385 -16.47 -5.63 12.39
C GLY A 385 -17.82 -6.10 12.93
N ALA A 386 -18.87 -6.14 12.10
CA ALA A 386 -20.23 -6.43 12.51
C ALA A 386 -20.59 -7.92 12.49
N THR A 387 -19.79 -8.78 11.83
CA THR A 387 -19.91 -10.26 11.98
C THR A 387 -19.69 -10.71 13.43
N ARG A 388 -19.09 -9.89 14.28
CA ARG A 388 -18.92 -10.14 15.73
C ARG A 388 -20.24 -10.13 16.52
N VAL A 389 -21.33 -9.62 15.97
CA VAL A 389 -22.66 -9.69 16.59
C VAL A 389 -23.17 -11.16 16.55
N PRO A 390 -23.51 -11.79 17.69
CA PRO A 390 -23.88 -13.21 17.74
C PRO A 390 -25.01 -13.61 16.77
N ARG A 391 -26.08 -12.80 16.69
CA ARG A 391 -27.21 -13.05 15.78
C ARG A 391 -26.84 -13.04 14.29
N VAL A 392 -25.82 -12.29 13.88
CA VAL A 392 -25.29 -12.33 12.50
C VAL A 392 -24.65 -13.68 12.22
N GLN A 393 -23.81 -14.18 13.14
CA GLN A 393 -23.19 -15.51 13.02
C GLN A 393 -24.23 -16.63 13.03
N GLU A 394 -25.26 -16.56 13.88
CA GLU A 394 -26.33 -17.57 13.92
C GLU A 394 -27.10 -17.65 12.59
N VAL A 395 -27.55 -16.51 12.06
CA VAL A 395 -28.32 -16.47 10.80
C VAL A 395 -27.44 -16.85 9.61
N LEU A 396 -26.17 -16.42 9.59
CA LEU A 396 -25.22 -16.79 8.54
C LEU A 396 -24.89 -18.28 8.55
N LEU A 397 -24.60 -18.88 9.73
CA LEU A 397 -24.32 -20.31 9.89
C LEU A 397 -25.49 -21.15 9.35
N LYS A 398 -26.73 -20.76 9.72
CA LYS A 398 -27.97 -21.37 9.22
C LYS A 398 -28.15 -21.20 7.71
N ALA A 399 -27.71 -20.07 7.13
CA ALA A 399 -27.83 -19.79 5.70
C ALA A 399 -26.81 -20.56 4.83
N VAL A 400 -25.62 -20.88 5.37
CA VAL A 400 -24.56 -21.60 4.64
C VAL A 400 -24.54 -23.11 4.88
N GLY A 401 -25.24 -23.60 5.91
CA GLY A 401 -25.40 -25.03 6.18
C GLY A 401 -24.11 -25.76 6.61
N LYS A 402 -23.10 -25.02 7.08
CA LYS A 402 -21.81 -25.57 7.56
C LYS A 402 -21.86 -25.76 9.08
N GLU A 403 -20.97 -26.59 9.62
CA GLU A 403 -20.87 -26.84 11.08
C GLU A 403 -20.30 -25.64 11.85
N GLU A 404 -19.35 -24.92 11.25
CA GLU A 404 -18.75 -23.71 11.82
C GLU A 404 -18.46 -22.61 10.79
N LEU A 405 -18.14 -21.41 11.29
CA LEU A 405 -17.72 -20.24 10.51
C LEU A 405 -16.27 -19.91 10.83
N GLY A 406 -15.41 -19.95 9.81
CA GLY A 406 -13.96 -19.79 9.89
C GLY A 406 -13.53 -18.42 10.43
N LYS A 407 -12.64 -18.45 11.43
CA LYS A 407 -12.06 -17.27 12.11
C LYS A 407 -10.53 -17.28 12.01
N ASN A 408 -10.03 -17.91 10.94
CA ASN A 408 -8.63 -18.25 10.67
C ASN A 408 -7.85 -17.16 9.91
N ILE A 409 -8.27 -15.89 10.06
CA ILE A 409 -7.66 -14.69 9.46
C ILE A 409 -7.85 -13.49 10.40
N ASN A 410 -6.93 -12.52 10.41
CA ASN A 410 -7.15 -11.26 11.11
C ASN A 410 -8.11 -10.36 10.31
N ALA A 411 -9.41 -10.52 10.55
CA ALA A 411 -10.50 -9.80 9.91
C ALA A 411 -10.41 -8.25 9.96
N ASP A 412 -9.63 -7.69 10.89
CA ASP A 412 -9.45 -6.24 10.99
C ASP A 412 -8.32 -5.71 10.09
N GLU A 413 -7.34 -6.55 9.70
CA GLU A 413 -6.09 -6.14 9.04
C GLU A 413 -5.87 -6.76 7.66
N ALA A 414 -6.59 -7.84 7.32
CA ALA A 414 -6.37 -8.63 6.11
C ALA A 414 -6.37 -7.82 4.81
N ALA A 415 -7.33 -6.91 4.64
CA ALA A 415 -7.41 -6.04 3.45
C ALA A 415 -6.16 -5.17 3.29
N ALA A 416 -5.67 -4.54 4.37
CA ALA A 416 -4.44 -3.74 4.34
C ALA A 416 -3.20 -4.61 4.09
N MET A 417 -3.12 -5.79 4.70
CA MET A 417 -1.98 -6.71 4.52
C MET A 417 -1.92 -7.31 3.10
N GLY A 418 -3.06 -7.57 2.47
CA GLY A 418 -3.09 -7.94 1.05
C GLY A 418 -2.79 -6.78 0.12
N ALA A 419 -3.30 -5.58 0.42
CA ALA A 419 -3.05 -4.38 -0.38
C ALA A 419 -1.57 -3.96 -0.37
N VAL A 420 -0.85 -4.07 0.76
CA VAL A 420 0.60 -3.81 0.80
C VAL A 420 1.41 -4.92 0.13
N TYR A 421 0.96 -6.17 0.18
CA TYR A 421 1.58 -7.25 -0.62
C TYR A 421 1.49 -6.94 -2.12
N GLN A 422 0.35 -6.45 -2.57
CA GLN A 422 0.15 -6.02 -3.95
C GLN A 422 0.96 -4.76 -4.29
N ALA A 423 1.06 -3.79 -3.38
CA ALA A 423 1.94 -2.62 -3.55
C ALA A 423 3.41 -3.04 -3.73
N ALA A 424 3.87 -4.02 -2.95
CA ALA A 424 5.20 -4.60 -3.08
C ALA A 424 5.41 -5.45 -4.35
N ALA A 425 4.34 -5.99 -4.94
CA ALA A 425 4.39 -6.70 -6.22
C ALA A 425 4.46 -5.76 -7.42
N LEU A 426 3.82 -4.59 -7.33
CA LEU A 426 3.81 -3.55 -8.37
C LEU A 426 5.00 -2.59 -8.28
N SER A 427 5.60 -2.45 -7.10
CA SER A 427 6.77 -1.60 -6.88
C SER A 427 8.06 -2.22 -7.43
N LYS A 428 8.85 -1.41 -8.15
CA LYS A 428 10.18 -1.80 -8.64
C LYS A 428 11.23 -1.93 -7.51
N ALA A 429 10.92 -1.46 -6.30
CA ALA A 429 11.82 -1.50 -5.16
C ALA A 429 11.87 -2.88 -4.45
N PHE A 430 10.91 -3.77 -4.72
CA PHE A 430 10.78 -5.05 -4.04
C PHE A 430 10.63 -6.23 -5.01
N LYS A 431 10.93 -7.44 -4.52
CA LYS A 431 10.73 -8.70 -5.27
C LYS A 431 10.02 -9.71 -4.38
N VAL A 432 8.69 -9.68 -4.40
CA VAL A 432 7.85 -10.68 -3.70
C VAL A 432 7.70 -11.97 -4.51
N LYS A 433 7.25 -13.06 -3.89
CA LYS A 433 7.03 -14.35 -4.57
C LYS A 433 5.74 -14.27 -5.42
N PRO A 434 5.77 -14.39 -6.76
CA PRO A 434 4.62 -14.08 -7.64
C PRO A 434 3.32 -14.78 -7.23
N PHE A 435 2.25 -14.02 -7.01
CA PHE A 435 0.92 -14.58 -6.69
C PHE A 435 -0.06 -14.06 -7.75
N VAL A 436 -0.76 -14.95 -8.45
CA VAL A 436 -1.61 -14.57 -9.59
C VAL A 436 -2.98 -14.14 -9.08
N VAL A 437 -3.29 -12.85 -9.21
CA VAL A 437 -4.60 -12.29 -8.87
C VAL A 437 -5.48 -12.24 -10.12
N ARG A 438 -6.73 -12.75 -10.02
CA ARG A 438 -7.78 -12.59 -11.02
C ARG A 438 -9.06 -12.11 -10.36
N ASP A 439 -9.25 -10.79 -10.40
CA ASP A 439 -10.46 -10.11 -9.91
C ASP A 439 -11.58 -10.18 -10.97
N ALA A 440 -12.84 -9.94 -10.59
CA ALA A 440 -14.02 -10.22 -11.40
C ALA A 440 -14.85 -8.97 -11.73
N VAL A 441 -15.25 -8.83 -13.00
CA VAL A 441 -16.06 -7.71 -13.48
C VAL A 441 -17.50 -7.81 -12.93
N VAL A 442 -17.80 -7.07 -11.86
CA VAL A 442 -19.15 -7.02 -11.26
C VAL A 442 -20.19 -6.45 -12.22
N TYR A 443 -19.87 -5.31 -12.84
CA TYR A 443 -20.76 -4.61 -13.77
C TYR A 443 -20.27 -4.82 -15.20
N PRO A 444 -21.01 -5.52 -16.07
CA PRO A 444 -20.61 -5.67 -17.47
C PRO A 444 -20.57 -4.32 -18.18
N ILE A 445 -19.76 -4.23 -19.23
CA ILE A 445 -19.57 -3.02 -20.05
C ILE A 445 -19.73 -3.40 -21.52
N LEU A 446 -20.43 -2.58 -22.31
CA LEU A 446 -20.65 -2.78 -23.74
C LEU A 446 -20.37 -1.51 -24.56
N VAL A 447 -20.21 -1.71 -25.87
CA VAL A 447 -20.11 -0.68 -26.90
C VAL A 447 -21.34 -0.73 -27.80
N GLU A 448 -21.91 0.43 -28.08
CA GLU A 448 -23.23 0.62 -28.67
C GLU A 448 -23.17 1.62 -29.84
N PHE A 449 -23.54 1.18 -31.04
CA PHE A 449 -23.29 1.90 -32.29
C PHE A 449 -24.29 1.58 -33.41
N THR A 450 -24.70 2.62 -34.14
CA THR A 450 -25.62 2.53 -35.28
C THR A 450 -24.87 2.34 -36.59
N ARG A 451 -25.29 1.37 -37.42
CA ARG A 451 -24.74 1.12 -38.76
C ARG A 451 -25.85 1.20 -39.79
N GLU A 452 -25.63 1.98 -40.85
CA GLU A 452 -26.49 1.96 -42.03
C GLU A 452 -26.44 0.60 -42.73
N VAL A 453 -27.60 0.09 -43.12
CA VAL A 453 -27.79 -1.17 -43.83
C VAL A 453 -28.67 -0.90 -45.03
N GLU A 454 -28.17 -1.17 -46.23
CA GLU A 454 -29.03 -1.30 -47.40
C GLU A 454 -29.77 -2.65 -47.30
N GLU A 455 -31.10 -2.61 -47.25
CA GLU A 455 -31.98 -3.79 -47.17
C GLU A 455 -32.51 -4.17 -48.55
N GLU A 456 -32.88 -3.16 -49.34
CA GLU A 456 -33.17 -3.23 -50.78
C GLU A 456 -32.45 -2.08 -51.49
N PRO A 457 -32.22 -2.14 -52.82
CA PRO A 457 -31.47 -1.11 -53.54
C PRO A 457 -32.03 0.31 -53.32
N GLY A 458 -31.25 1.17 -52.67
CA GLY A 458 -31.64 2.54 -52.29
C GLY A 458 -32.52 2.67 -51.04
N ILE A 459 -32.83 1.57 -50.32
CA ILE A 459 -33.52 1.59 -49.03
C ILE A 459 -32.50 1.32 -47.92
N HIS A 460 -32.14 2.38 -47.19
CA HIS A 460 -31.18 2.32 -46.08
C HIS A 460 -31.88 2.39 -44.71
N SER A 461 -31.64 1.40 -43.85
CA SER A 461 -32.09 1.35 -42.46
C SER A 461 -30.93 1.58 -41.48
N LEU A 462 -31.21 2.12 -40.29
CA LEU A 462 -30.22 2.27 -39.21
C LEU A 462 -30.29 1.09 -38.26
N LYS A 463 -29.45 0.07 -38.48
CA LYS A 463 -29.34 -1.06 -37.55
C LYS A 463 -28.53 -0.67 -36.33
N HIS A 464 -29.17 -0.78 -35.16
CA HIS A 464 -28.50 -0.64 -33.87
C HIS A 464 -27.71 -1.89 -33.52
N ASN A 465 -26.50 -1.73 -32.96
CA ASN A 465 -25.61 -2.84 -32.60
C ASN A 465 -25.08 -2.61 -31.18
N LYS A 466 -25.21 -3.63 -30.32
CA LYS A 466 -24.55 -3.68 -29.02
C LYS A 466 -23.52 -4.82 -29.01
N ARG A 467 -22.33 -4.59 -28.44
CA ARG A 467 -21.27 -5.59 -28.27
C ARG A 467 -20.70 -5.51 -26.87
N VAL A 468 -20.83 -6.58 -26.08
CA VAL A 468 -20.22 -6.66 -24.74
C VAL A 468 -18.70 -6.59 -24.89
N LEU A 469 -18.08 -5.60 -24.23
CA LEU A 469 -16.64 -5.58 -24.00
C LEU A 469 -16.34 -6.55 -22.85
N PHE A 470 -16.75 -6.21 -21.64
CA PHE A 470 -16.40 -6.95 -20.43
C PHE A 470 -17.68 -7.58 -19.86
N SER A 471 -17.69 -8.90 -19.74
CA SER A 471 -18.85 -9.67 -19.26
C SER A 471 -18.88 -9.72 -17.74
N ARG A 472 -20.07 -9.90 -17.15
CA ARG A 472 -20.23 -10.12 -15.71
C ARG A 472 -19.41 -11.35 -15.29
N MET A 473 -18.72 -11.26 -14.16
CA MET A 473 -17.72 -12.22 -13.64
C MET A 473 -16.58 -12.60 -14.61
N GLY A 474 -16.37 -11.82 -15.69
CA GLY A 474 -15.17 -11.95 -16.52
C GLY A 474 -13.92 -11.56 -15.71
N PRO A 475 -12.82 -12.32 -15.77
CA PRO A 475 -11.63 -12.06 -14.95
C PRO A 475 -10.78 -10.92 -15.53
N TYR A 476 -10.41 -9.91 -14.74
CA TYR A 476 -9.60 -8.76 -15.16
C TYR A 476 -8.18 -8.76 -14.52
N PRO A 477 -7.21 -7.93 -14.98
CA PRO A 477 -7.25 -6.98 -16.10
C PRO A 477 -7.48 -7.64 -17.47
N GLN A 478 -8.06 -6.89 -18.43
CA GLN A 478 -8.27 -7.34 -19.82
C GLN A 478 -8.09 -6.22 -20.84
N ARG A 479 -7.53 -6.55 -22.03
CA ARG A 479 -7.56 -5.69 -23.22
C ARG A 479 -8.45 -6.29 -24.30
N LYS A 480 -9.25 -5.47 -24.97
CA LYS A 480 -10.12 -5.87 -26.10
C LYS A 480 -10.14 -4.83 -27.20
N VAL A 481 -10.31 -5.30 -28.43
CA VAL A 481 -10.36 -4.45 -29.62
C VAL A 481 -11.71 -4.63 -30.30
N ILE A 482 -12.42 -3.53 -30.56
CA ILE A 482 -13.64 -3.52 -31.39
C ILE A 482 -13.28 -2.98 -32.76
N THR A 483 -13.51 -3.79 -33.79
CA THR A 483 -13.43 -3.34 -35.19
C THR A 483 -14.80 -2.90 -35.68
N PHE A 484 -14.89 -1.64 -36.09
CA PHE A 484 -16.01 -1.01 -36.80
C PHE A 484 -15.75 -1.11 -38.31
N ASN A 485 -16.43 -2.06 -38.96
CA ASN A 485 -16.36 -2.27 -40.40
C ASN A 485 -17.43 -1.41 -41.11
N ARG A 486 -17.14 -0.97 -42.34
CA ARG A 486 -18.03 -0.15 -43.20
C ARG A 486 -18.28 1.29 -42.70
N TYR A 487 -17.39 1.84 -41.89
CA TYR A 487 -17.35 3.27 -41.60
C TYR A 487 -16.20 3.91 -42.40
N SER A 488 -16.52 4.91 -43.21
CA SER A 488 -15.60 5.66 -44.08
C SER A 488 -15.60 7.16 -43.80
N HIS A 489 -16.37 7.59 -42.81
CA HIS A 489 -16.58 8.97 -42.40
C HIS A 489 -16.59 9.05 -40.87
N ASP A 490 -16.48 10.27 -40.34
CA ASP A 490 -16.48 10.55 -38.90
C ASP A 490 -17.80 10.09 -38.26
N PHE A 491 -17.72 9.36 -37.15
CA PHE A 491 -18.88 8.77 -36.48
C PHE A 491 -18.69 8.71 -34.96
N ASN A 492 -19.80 8.49 -34.25
CA ASN A 492 -19.83 8.38 -32.80
C ASN A 492 -20.23 6.95 -32.38
N PHE A 493 -19.71 6.49 -31.25
CA PHE A 493 -20.22 5.30 -30.56
C PHE A 493 -20.33 5.56 -29.05
N HIS A 494 -21.12 4.73 -28.37
CA HIS A 494 -21.38 4.86 -26.94
C HIS A 494 -20.73 3.71 -26.18
N ILE A 495 -20.19 4.01 -25.00
CA ILE A 495 -19.78 3.05 -23.99
C ILE A 495 -20.83 3.11 -22.89
N ASN A 496 -21.48 1.99 -22.61
CA ASN A 496 -22.53 1.87 -21.61
C ASN A 496 -22.24 0.65 -20.71
N TYR A 497 -22.88 0.58 -19.55
CA TYR A 497 -22.95 -0.69 -18.84
C TYR A 497 -23.81 -1.71 -19.61
N GLY A 498 -23.58 -2.99 -19.35
CA GLY A 498 -24.32 -4.11 -19.94
C GLY A 498 -25.61 -4.41 -19.17
N ASP A 499 -25.96 -5.69 -19.10
CA ASP A 499 -27.09 -6.11 -18.28
C ASP A 499 -26.81 -5.91 -16.78
N LEU A 500 -27.69 -5.15 -16.13
CA LEU A 500 -27.69 -4.85 -14.70
C LEU A 500 -28.93 -5.43 -13.98
N GLY A 501 -29.72 -6.29 -14.64
CA GLY A 501 -30.95 -6.89 -14.10
C GLY A 501 -30.77 -7.81 -12.89
N PHE A 502 -29.52 -8.00 -12.41
CA PHE A 502 -29.20 -8.64 -11.14
C PHE A 502 -29.24 -7.67 -9.93
N LEU A 503 -29.32 -6.36 -10.18
CA LEU A 503 -29.50 -5.33 -9.15
C LEU A 503 -30.99 -5.11 -8.89
N GLY A 504 -31.36 -4.87 -7.63
CA GLY A 504 -32.73 -4.49 -7.28
C GLY A 504 -33.10 -3.10 -7.85
N PRO A 505 -34.40 -2.75 -7.94
CA PRO A 505 -34.83 -1.43 -8.42
C PRO A 505 -34.21 -0.26 -7.64
N GLU A 506 -34.02 -0.40 -6.33
CA GLU A 506 -33.36 0.61 -5.50
C GLU A 506 -31.83 0.64 -5.72
N ASP A 507 -31.18 -0.52 -5.88
CA ASP A 507 -29.74 -0.58 -6.23
C ASP A 507 -29.47 0.07 -7.60
N LEU A 508 -30.36 -0.10 -8.59
CA LEU A 508 -30.27 0.57 -9.89
C LEU A 508 -30.38 2.10 -9.75
N ARG A 509 -31.24 2.60 -8.84
CA ARG A 509 -31.33 4.04 -8.53
C ARG A 509 -30.10 4.55 -7.79
N VAL A 510 -29.50 3.75 -6.90
CA VAL A 510 -28.24 4.06 -6.21
C VAL A 510 -27.02 3.98 -7.15
N PHE A 511 -27.07 3.11 -8.16
CA PHE A 511 -26.04 2.97 -9.18
C PHE A 511 -25.94 4.23 -10.06
N GLY A 512 -27.08 4.80 -10.47
CA GLY A 512 -27.16 6.04 -11.24
C GLY A 512 -27.08 5.82 -12.75
N SER A 513 -26.33 6.67 -13.46
CA SER A 513 -26.23 6.63 -14.93
C SER A 513 -25.68 5.30 -15.44
N GLN A 514 -26.38 4.71 -16.41
CA GLN A 514 -25.95 3.50 -17.13
C GLN A 514 -25.08 3.81 -18.36
N ASN A 515 -24.96 5.09 -18.73
CA ASN A 515 -24.17 5.55 -19.88
C ASN A 515 -22.82 6.06 -19.36
N LEU A 516 -21.70 5.51 -19.84
CA LEU A 516 -20.36 5.88 -19.39
C LEU A 516 -19.79 7.03 -20.23
N THR A 517 -19.80 6.88 -21.56
CA THR A 517 -19.08 7.81 -22.45
C THR A 517 -19.64 7.79 -23.87
N THR A 518 -19.94 8.96 -24.46
CA THR A 518 -19.99 9.09 -25.93
C THR A 518 -18.58 9.33 -26.45
N VAL A 519 -18.11 8.46 -27.33
CA VAL A 519 -16.86 8.61 -28.07
C VAL A 519 -17.17 9.19 -29.44
N LYS A 520 -16.61 10.35 -29.76
CA LYS A 520 -16.71 10.96 -31.09
C LYS A 520 -15.38 10.82 -31.82
N LEU A 521 -15.41 10.35 -33.06
CA LEU A 521 -14.21 10.15 -33.88
C LEU A 521 -14.10 11.24 -34.96
N LYS A 522 -12.89 11.74 -35.19
CA LYS A 522 -12.59 12.79 -36.16
C LYS A 522 -11.41 12.42 -37.06
N GLY A 523 -11.49 12.75 -38.34
CA GLY A 523 -10.46 12.45 -39.35
C GLY A 523 -10.50 11.01 -39.89
N VAL A 524 -11.57 10.26 -39.62
CA VAL A 524 -11.82 8.94 -40.25
C VAL A 524 -11.90 9.11 -41.77
N GLY A 525 -12.65 10.10 -42.24
CA GLY A 525 -12.78 10.36 -43.68
C GLY A 525 -11.45 10.74 -44.36
N ASP A 526 -10.53 11.38 -43.62
CA ASP A 526 -9.23 11.80 -44.15
C ASP A 526 -8.22 10.64 -44.21
N SER A 527 -8.31 9.65 -43.32
CA SER A 527 -7.46 8.47 -43.39
C SER A 527 -7.75 7.61 -44.64
N PHE A 528 -9.01 7.56 -45.10
CA PHE A 528 -9.36 6.91 -46.37
C PHE A 528 -8.84 7.70 -47.59
N LYS A 529 -8.88 9.04 -47.57
CA LYS A 529 -8.29 9.89 -48.63
C LYS A 529 -6.77 9.73 -48.72
N LYS A 530 -6.10 9.40 -47.62
CA LYS A 530 -4.66 9.18 -47.52
C LYS A 530 -4.20 7.84 -48.12
N TYR A 531 -5.09 6.84 -48.16
CA TYR A 531 -4.79 5.48 -48.62
C TYR A 531 -5.88 4.92 -49.57
N PRO A 532 -6.17 5.60 -50.70
CA PRO A 532 -7.28 5.21 -51.59
C PRO A 532 -7.08 3.84 -52.24
N ASP A 533 -5.82 3.46 -52.53
CA ASP A 533 -5.46 2.20 -53.19
C ASP A 533 -5.25 1.02 -52.21
N TYR A 534 -5.73 1.14 -50.97
CA TYR A 534 -5.57 0.13 -49.92
C TYR A 534 -6.92 -0.37 -49.41
N GLU A 535 -7.03 -1.68 -49.17
CA GLU A 535 -8.22 -2.31 -48.61
C GLU A 535 -8.36 -1.99 -47.11
N SER A 536 -9.41 -1.28 -46.73
CA SER A 536 -9.67 -0.96 -45.32
C SER A 536 -10.05 -2.21 -44.51
N LYS A 537 -9.34 -2.42 -43.40
CA LYS A 537 -9.61 -3.44 -42.37
C LYS A 537 -10.40 -2.87 -41.18
N GLY A 538 -11.13 -1.78 -41.42
CA GLY A 538 -11.99 -1.10 -40.45
C GLY A 538 -11.24 -0.23 -39.44
N ILE A 539 -12.03 0.49 -38.64
CA ILE A 539 -11.55 1.33 -37.55
C ILE A 539 -11.54 0.48 -36.28
N LYS A 540 -10.45 0.50 -35.51
CA LYS A 540 -10.20 -0.35 -34.35
C LYS A 540 -10.06 0.51 -33.10
N ALA A 541 -11.01 0.38 -32.18
CA ALA A 541 -10.93 0.98 -30.85
C ALA A 541 -10.31 -0.02 -29.87
N HIS A 542 -9.26 0.39 -29.16
CA HIS A 542 -8.50 -0.43 -28.21
C HIS A 542 -8.92 -0.10 -26.78
N PHE A 543 -9.71 -0.96 -26.16
CA PHE A 543 -10.16 -0.81 -24.78
C PHE A 543 -9.29 -1.62 -23.82
N ASN A 544 -9.04 -1.05 -22.66
CA ASN A 544 -8.30 -1.68 -21.57
C ASN A 544 -9.10 -1.50 -20.28
N LEU A 545 -9.38 -2.60 -19.60
CA LEU A 545 -9.85 -2.62 -18.22
C LEU A 545 -8.63 -2.97 -17.38
N ASP A 546 -8.12 -1.99 -16.63
CA ASP A 546 -6.84 -2.06 -15.94
C ASP A 546 -6.90 -2.92 -14.66
N GLU A 547 -5.79 -2.96 -13.93
CA GLU A 547 -5.69 -3.68 -12.65
C GLU A 547 -6.56 -3.04 -11.55
N SER A 548 -6.92 -1.76 -11.68
CA SER A 548 -7.84 -1.04 -10.80
C SER A 548 -9.32 -1.31 -11.09
N GLY A 549 -9.63 -2.03 -12.18
CA GLY A 549 -10.98 -2.21 -12.70
C GLY A 549 -11.54 -0.94 -13.37
N VAL A 550 -10.67 -0.03 -13.80
CA VAL A 550 -11.01 1.24 -14.47
C VAL A 550 -10.86 1.09 -15.98
N LEU A 551 -11.83 1.62 -16.72
CA LEU A 551 -11.89 1.54 -18.17
C LEU A 551 -11.13 2.70 -18.84
N SER A 552 -10.21 2.36 -19.74
CA SER A 552 -9.62 3.28 -20.72
C SER A 552 -9.94 2.88 -22.16
N LEU A 553 -10.05 3.89 -23.03
CA LEU A 553 -9.93 3.74 -24.48
C LEU A 553 -8.52 4.22 -24.85
N ASP A 554 -7.59 3.28 -25.00
CA ASP A 554 -6.16 3.55 -25.11
C ASP A 554 -5.80 4.30 -26.41
N ARG A 555 -6.47 3.94 -27.51
CA ARG A 555 -6.44 4.66 -28.81
C ARG A 555 -7.53 4.16 -29.75
N VAL A 556 -7.71 4.87 -30.87
CA VAL A 556 -8.49 4.43 -32.03
C VAL A 556 -7.62 4.52 -33.28
N GLU A 557 -7.48 3.41 -34.02
CA GLU A 557 -6.67 3.34 -35.23
C GLU A 557 -7.52 2.90 -36.44
N SER A 558 -7.37 3.57 -37.58
CA SER A 558 -7.82 3.02 -38.86
C SER A 558 -6.73 2.13 -39.46
N VAL A 559 -7.10 1.01 -40.06
CA VAL A 559 -6.14 0.03 -40.60
C VAL A 559 -6.44 -0.23 -42.06
N PHE A 560 -5.40 -0.20 -42.90
CA PHE A 560 -5.48 -0.48 -44.32
C PHE A 560 -4.41 -1.53 -44.70
N GLU A 561 -4.71 -2.41 -45.66
CA GLU A 561 -3.76 -3.37 -46.22
C GLU A 561 -3.74 -3.26 -47.74
N THR A 562 -2.56 -3.38 -48.36
CA THR A 562 -2.44 -3.64 -49.79
C THR A 562 -1.49 -4.81 -50.05
N LEU A 563 -1.60 -5.42 -51.22
CA LEU A 563 -0.67 -6.43 -51.71
C LEU A 563 0.50 -5.71 -52.38
N VAL A 564 1.73 -5.98 -51.93
CA VAL A 564 2.92 -5.59 -52.68
C VAL A 564 3.30 -6.77 -53.56
N GLU A 565 3.24 -6.57 -54.88
CA GLU A 565 3.96 -7.41 -55.81
C GLU A 565 5.46 -7.06 -55.70
N ASP A 566 6.32 -8.06 -55.58
CA ASP A 566 7.77 -7.85 -55.48
C ASP A 566 8.33 -7.45 -56.86
N SER A 567 8.18 -6.17 -57.23
CA SER A 567 8.94 -5.57 -58.33
C SER A 567 10.44 -5.64 -57.99
N ALA A 568 11.24 -6.20 -58.89
CA ALA A 568 12.68 -6.01 -58.82
C ALA A 568 13.03 -4.52 -59.00
N GLU A 569 14.19 -4.11 -58.47
CA GLU A 569 14.68 -2.71 -58.38
C GLU A 569 13.92 -1.89 -57.29
N GLU A 570 14.56 -1.35 -56.25
CA GLU A 570 15.98 -1.33 -55.84
C GLU A 570 16.15 -1.70 -54.34
N GLU A 571 17.21 -2.45 -54.00
CA GLU A 571 17.55 -2.70 -52.59
C GLU A 571 18.18 -1.48 -51.92
N SER A 572 17.53 -0.95 -50.88
CA SER A 572 18.11 0.09 -50.01
C SER A 572 19.43 -0.38 -49.38
N THR A 573 20.41 0.52 -49.29
CA THR A 573 21.78 0.23 -48.83
C THR A 573 21.86 -0.32 -47.40
N LEU A 574 20.86 -0.06 -46.55
CA LEU A 574 20.76 -0.63 -45.19
C LEU A 574 20.69 -2.17 -45.20
N THR A 575 20.07 -2.79 -46.21
CA THR A 575 19.97 -4.25 -46.33
C THR A 575 21.35 -4.90 -46.51
N LYS A 576 22.34 -4.16 -47.04
CA LYS A 576 23.72 -4.61 -47.22
C LYS A 576 24.62 -4.46 -45.97
N LEU A 577 24.14 -3.82 -44.90
CA LEU A 577 24.84 -3.81 -43.60
C LEU A 577 24.35 -4.92 -42.65
N GLY A 578 23.04 -5.24 -42.65
CA GLY A 578 22.48 -6.23 -41.72
C GLY A 578 22.98 -7.66 -41.95
N ASN A 579 23.15 -8.04 -43.22
CA ASN A 579 23.51 -9.42 -43.59
C ASN A 579 24.96 -9.81 -43.28
N THR A 580 25.86 -8.84 -43.04
CA THR A 580 27.30 -9.08 -42.80
C THR A 580 27.64 -9.40 -41.35
N ILE A 581 26.73 -9.11 -40.40
CA ILE A 581 26.95 -9.35 -38.96
C ILE A 581 26.46 -10.75 -38.55
N SER A 582 25.53 -11.34 -39.30
CA SER A 582 24.84 -12.59 -38.94
C SER A 582 25.65 -13.87 -39.22
N SER A 583 26.88 -13.77 -39.73
CA SER A 583 27.70 -14.92 -40.19
C SER A 583 29.04 -15.07 -39.47
N LEU A 584 29.21 -14.44 -38.29
CA LEU A 584 30.52 -14.29 -37.63
C LEU A 584 30.64 -14.90 -36.21
N PHE A 585 29.56 -15.48 -35.66
CA PHE A 585 29.56 -16.08 -34.31
C PHE A 585 28.89 -17.46 -34.28
N GLY A 586 29.66 -18.49 -34.64
CA GLY A 586 29.31 -19.91 -34.49
C GLY A 586 30.53 -20.81 -34.79
N GLY A 587 31.06 -21.48 -33.78
CA GLY A 587 32.29 -22.30 -33.86
C GLY A 587 32.05 -23.79 -34.16
N GLY A 588 33.05 -24.67 -34.11
CA GLY A 588 34.51 -24.47 -33.88
C GLY A 588 35.20 -25.75 -33.39
N THR A 589 36.54 -25.86 -33.54
CA THR A 589 37.42 -26.89 -32.92
C THR A 589 38.90 -26.47 -33.00
N THR A 590 39.74 -26.95 -32.07
CA THR A 590 41.19 -26.68 -31.87
C THR A 590 42.03 -27.97 -32.07
N PRO A 591 43.39 -28.05 -31.90
CA PRO A 591 44.36 -27.05 -31.37
C PRO A 591 45.72 -26.88 -32.12
N ASP A 592 46.45 -25.78 -31.85
CA ASP A 592 47.82 -25.80 -31.27
C ASP A 592 48.31 -24.37 -30.88
N ALA A 593 49.42 -24.23 -30.13
CA ALA A 593 49.89 -22.95 -29.52
C ALA A 593 50.69 -22.00 -30.50
N LYS A 594 50.87 -20.68 -30.29
CA LYS A 594 51.13 -19.87 -29.06
C LYS A 594 50.75 -18.36 -29.16
N GLU A 595 50.77 -17.69 -27.99
CA GLU A 595 51.05 -16.25 -27.68
C GLU A 595 50.00 -15.12 -27.87
N ASN A 596 49.62 -14.51 -26.71
CA ASN A 596 49.28 -13.09 -26.41
C ASN A 596 48.09 -12.35 -27.07
N GLY A 597 47.13 -11.82 -26.26
CA GLY A 597 46.34 -10.60 -26.62
C GLY A 597 44.92 -10.37 -26.06
N THR A 598 44.74 -10.12 -24.75
CA THR A 598 43.68 -9.30 -24.06
C THR A 598 42.18 -9.24 -24.51
N ASP A 599 41.30 -9.49 -23.50
CA ASP A 599 40.00 -8.82 -23.17
C ASP A 599 38.60 -9.24 -23.72
N THR A 600 37.77 -9.79 -22.80
CA THR A 600 36.26 -9.85 -22.73
C THR A 600 35.51 -10.79 -23.71
N VAL A 601 34.34 -11.43 -23.43
CA VAL A 601 33.17 -11.22 -22.52
C VAL A 601 32.54 -12.58 -22.03
N GLN A 602 31.93 -12.62 -20.82
CA GLN A 602 30.94 -13.55 -20.16
C GLN A 602 30.75 -15.07 -20.51
N GLU A 603 30.81 -15.93 -19.46
CA GLU A 603 29.82 -16.95 -18.94
C GLU A 603 29.26 -18.08 -19.89
N GLU A 604 28.99 -19.36 -19.54
CA GLU A 604 28.71 -20.12 -18.28
C GLU A 604 29.43 -21.54 -18.22
N GLU A 605 28.89 -22.54 -17.47
CA GLU A 605 29.46 -23.83 -16.97
C GLU A 605 29.34 -25.05 -17.97
N GLU A 606 29.74 -26.33 -17.77
CA GLU A 606 30.25 -27.14 -16.62
C GLU A 606 30.96 -28.50 -17.03
N SER A 607 32.05 -28.92 -16.33
CA SER A 607 32.54 -30.34 -16.13
C SER A 607 33.00 -31.23 -17.34
N PRO A 608 33.53 -32.49 -17.16
CA PRO A 608 34.02 -33.23 -15.96
C PRO A 608 35.40 -33.95 -16.09
N ALA A 609 35.95 -34.45 -14.96
CA ALA A 609 37.01 -35.49 -14.78
C ALA A 609 38.41 -35.25 -15.43
N GLU A 610 39.56 -35.79 -14.99
CA GLU A 610 40.07 -36.52 -13.80
C GLU A 610 41.62 -36.25 -13.82
N GLY A 611 42.44 -36.25 -12.76
CA GLY A 611 42.25 -36.44 -11.31
C GLY A 611 43.62 -36.78 -10.67
N SER A 612 43.86 -36.45 -9.40
CA SER A 612 44.68 -37.21 -8.41
C SER A 612 45.18 -36.37 -7.22
N LYS A 613 45.02 -36.95 -6.02
CA LYS A 613 45.82 -36.74 -4.78
C LYS A 613 45.71 -35.37 -4.08
N ASP A 614 45.81 -35.29 -2.74
CA ASP A 614 46.21 -36.30 -1.74
C ASP A 614 45.15 -36.53 -0.63
N GLU A 615 45.22 -37.72 -0.02
CA GLU A 615 44.72 -38.09 1.32
C GLU A 615 45.93 -38.16 2.29
N PRO A 616 45.81 -38.41 3.61
CA PRO A 616 44.62 -38.68 4.43
C PRO A 616 44.48 -37.64 5.59
N GLY A 617 43.60 -37.73 6.60
CA GLY A 617 42.64 -38.77 6.98
C GLY A 617 43.10 -39.60 8.17
N GLU A 618 42.69 -39.24 9.40
CA GLU A 618 42.82 -40.16 10.55
C GLU A 618 41.70 -39.95 11.58
N GLN A 619 41.02 -41.04 11.92
CA GLN A 619 40.16 -41.19 13.10
C GLN A 619 40.88 -42.10 14.09
N VAL A 620 40.74 -41.85 15.40
CA VAL A 620 41.04 -42.85 16.43
C VAL A 620 39.95 -42.78 17.51
N GLU A 621 39.26 -43.90 17.75
CA GLU A 621 38.33 -44.09 18.87
C GLU A 621 39.08 -44.36 20.19
N LEU A 622 38.41 -44.26 21.34
CA LEU A 622 38.54 -45.22 22.45
C LEU A 622 37.47 -45.03 23.56
N LYS A 623 36.67 -46.09 23.76
CA LYS A 623 36.15 -46.74 25.01
C LYS A 623 36.39 -46.05 26.39
N GLU A 624 35.56 -46.17 27.44
CA GLU A 624 34.24 -46.82 27.74
C GLU A 624 33.64 -46.13 29.03
N GLU A 625 32.64 -46.53 29.84
CA GLU A 625 32.01 -47.85 30.14
C GLU A 625 30.53 -47.79 30.64
N ALA A 626 30.21 -47.12 31.78
CA ALA A 626 28.92 -47.26 32.52
C ALA A 626 28.43 -45.92 33.17
N GLU A 627 27.23 -45.73 33.74
CA GLU A 627 26.13 -46.61 34.21
C GLU A 627 24.70 -46.13 33.74
N ALA A 628 23.67 -46.93 34.04
CA ALA A 628 22.22 -46.67 33.87
C ALA A 628 21.51 -46.79 35.26
N PRO A 629 20.15 -46.82 35.46
CA PRO A 629 18.98 -46.85 34.56
C PRO A 629 17.94 -45.72 34.88
N VAL A 630 16.67 -45.62 34.42
CA VAL A 630 15.51 -46.56 34.47
C VAL A 630 14.45 -46.22 33.37
N GLU A 631 14.06 -47.25 32.59
CA GLU A 631 12.72 -47.66 32.04
C GLU A 631 11.65 -46.59 31.68
N ASP A 632 10.90 -46.65 30.55
CA ASP A 632 10.83 -47.52 29.35
C ASP A 632 10.11 -46.74 28.19
N GLY A 633 9.78 -47.22 26.97
CA GLY A 633 9.85 -48.58 26.44
C GLY A 633 9.36 -48.83 25.00
N SER A 634 9.87 -49.94 24.44
CA SER A 634 9.46 -50.84 23.32
C SER A 634 8.70 -50.38 22.02
N GLN A 635 8.95 -51.17 20.94
CA GLN A 635 8.68 -50.95 19.49
C GLN A 635 8.78 -52.33 18.73
N PRO A 636 8.57 -52.50 17.38
CA PRO A 636 7.61 -51.91 16.42
C PRO A 636 6.95 -53.01 15.45
N PRO A 637 6.96 -53.08 14.07
CA PRO A 637 6.15 -54.03 13.22
C PRO A 637 7.03 -54.95 12.29
N PRO A 638 6.64 -55.52 11.10
CA PRO A 638 5.36 -55.69 10.36
C PRO A 638 4.99 -57.20 10.12
N PRO A 639 4.91 -57.92 8.93
CA PRO A 639 5.12 -57.65 7.48
C PRO A 639 3.92 -58.06 6.53
N GLU A 640 4.16 -58.13 5.20
CA GLU A 640 3.25 -58.71 4.15
C GLU A 640 3.63 -60.16 3.75
N PRO A 641 2.82 -60.90 2.94
CA PRO A 641 3.13 -61.02 1.49
C PRO A 641 1.90 -61.23 0.53
N LYS A 642 2.19 -61.44 -0.78
CA LYS A 642 1.24 -61.57 -1.93
C LYS A 642 0.94 -63.04 -2.32
N GLY A 643 -0.13 -63.28 -3.10
CA GLY A 643 -0.34 -64.54 -3.87
C GLY A 643 -1.69 -64.66 -4.61
N ASP A 644 -1.68 -65.18 -5.85
CA ASP A 644 -2.83 -65.31 -6.77
C ASP A 644 -3.86 -66.41 -6.42
N ALA A 645 -5.12 -66.28 -6.90
CA ALA A 645 -5.76 -67.25 -7.83
C ALA A 645 -7.24 -66.94 -8.19
N THR A 646 -7.58 -67.04 -9.47
CA THR A 646 -8.94 -67.26 -10.06
C THR A 646 -9.10 -68.75 -10.43
N PRO A 647 -10.31 -69.37 -10.60
CA PRO A 647 -11.13 -69.15 -11.82
C PRO A 647 -12.67 -69.46 -11.74
N GLU A 648 -13.32 -69.36 -12.91
CA GLU A 648 -14.62 -69.97 -13.34
C GLU A 648 -15.94 -69.47 -12.71
N GLY A 649 -17.07 -69.39 -13.47
CA GLY A 649 -17.25 -69.63 -14.91
C GLY A 649 -18.70 -69.41 -15.43
N GLU A 650 -18.86 -69.52 -16.77
CA GLU A 650 -20.12 -69.57 -17.58
C GLU A 650 -20.92 -68.24 -17.73
N LYS A 651 -21.35 -67.73 -18.92
CA LYS A 651 -21.99 -68.24 -20.18
C LYS A 651 -23.53 -68.34 -20.07
N ALA A 652 -24.37 -68.10 -21.11
CA ALA A 652 -24.19 -67.78 -22.54
C ALA A 652 -25.36 -66.86 -23.05
N THR A 653 -25.23 -66.02 -24.10
CA THR A 653 -25.70 -66.17 -25.53
C THR A 653 -27.15 -66.68 -25.72
N GLU A 654 -27.98 -66.28 -26.70
CA GLU A 654 -27.83 -65.84 -28.12
C GLU A 654 -28.79 -64.64 -28.45
N LYS A 655 -28.64 -63.77 -29.48
CA LYS A 655 -28.52 -63.93 -30.97
C LYS A 655 -29.78 -64.54 -31.63
N GLU A 656 -30.19 -64.20 -32.86
CA GLU A 656 -29.91 -63.14 -33.86
C GLU A 656 -31.11 -63.11 -34.87
N ASN A 657 -31.26 -62.40 -36.01
CA ASN A 657 -30.48 -61.50 -36.91
C ASN A 657 -31.50 -60.53 -37.59
N GLY A 658 -31.18 -59.52 -38.41
CA GLY A 658 -29.90 -59.06 -38.96
C GLY A 658 -29.76 -59.29 -40.49
N ASP A 659 -30.04 -58.28 -41.32
CA ASP A 659 -29.87 -58.35 -42.80
C ASP A 659 -29.49 -56.99 -43.46
N LYS A 660 -29.51 -56.87 -44.81
CA LYS A 660 -28.53 -56.10 -45.60
C LYS A 660 -29.11 -55.16 -46.68
N SER A 661 -28.49 -53.98 -46.84
CA SER A 661 -28.05 -53.42 -48.14
C SER A 661 -26.95 -52.38 -47.88
N GLU A 662 -25.66 -52.66 -48.12
CA GLU A 662 -24.96 -52.59 -49.43
C GLU A 662 -24.92 -51.17 -50.03
N ALA A 663 -23.77 -50.59 -50.43
CA ALA A 663 -22.35 -51.02 -50.42
C ALA A 663 -21.43 -49.74 -50.41
N GLN A 664 -20.09 -49.72 -50.59
CA GLN A 664 -19.06 -50.71 -50.98
C GLN A 664 -17.66 -50.31 -50.42
N LYS A 665 -16.56 -50.75 -51.06
CA LYS A 665 -15.11 -50.61 -50.73
C LYS A 665 -14.28 -51.10 -51.96
N PRO A 666 -12.93 -51.29 -51.94
CA PRO A 666 -11.87 -51.03 -50.94
C PRO A 666 -10.98 -49.83 -51.39
N SER A 667 -9.64 -49.80 -51.61
CA SER A 667 -8.44 -50.67 -51.45
C SER A 667 -7.16 -49.83 -51.74
N GLU A 668 -5.90 -50.19 -51.42
CA GLU A 668 -5.27 -50.92 -50.30
C GLU A 668 -3.72 -50.79 -50.43
N LYS A 669 -2.92 -51.40 -49.53
CA LYS A 669 -1.44 -51.47 -49.55
C LYS A 669 -0.95 -52.70 -50.37
N ALA A 670 0.34 -52.96 -50.65
CA ALA A 670 1.58 -52.21 -50.95
C ALA A 670 2.75 -53.23 -50.99
N GLU A 671 3.80 -53.10 -51.84
CA GLU A 671 5.16 -53.66 -51.58
C GLU A 671 6.24 -53.34 -52.66
N ALA A 672 7.51 -53.59 -52.27
CA ALA A 672 8.74 -53.80 -53.07
C ALA A 672 9.42 -52.65 -53.90
N GLY A 673 10.76 -52.70 -53.93
CA GLY A 673 11.68 -52.06 -54.90
C GLY A 673 12.54 -53.13 -55.61
N PRO A 674 13.74 -52.86 -56.18
CA PRO A 674 14.63 -51.68 -55.98
C PRO A 674 15.30 -51.12 -57.29
N GLU A 675 16.31 -50.24 -57.10
CA GLU A 675 17.39 -49.80 -58.05
C GLU A 675 17.03 -48.94 -59.30
N GLY A 676 17.97 -48.05 -59.70
CA GLY A 676 18.08 -47.60 -61.11
C GLY A 676 18.25 -46.10 -61.48
N VAL A 677 19.38 -45.45 -61.13
CA VAL A 677 20.08 -44.36 -61.89
C VAL A 677 19.34 -43.00 -62.16
N ALA A 678 20.11 -41.91 -62.26
CA ALA A 678 19.68 -40.52 -62.55
C ALA A 678 19.68 -40.19 -64.07
N PRO A 679 19.27 -38.99 -64.58
CA PRO A 679 18.83 -37.76 -63.89
C PRO A 679 17.47 -37.20 -64.36
N ALA A 680 17.06 -36.04 -63.83
CA ALA A 680 15.81 -35.35 -64.17
C ALA A 680 16.04 -33.89 -64.65
N PRO A 681 15.28 -33.39 -65.65
CA PRO A 681 15.24 -31.98 -66.03
C PRO A 681 14.03 -31.20 -65.43
N GLU A 682 14.31 -29.97 -65.00
CA GLU A 682 13.48 -28.76 -65.14
C GLU A 682 11.95 -28.80 -64.86
N GLY A 683 11.59 -28.77 -63.58
CA GLY A 683 11.10 -27.55 -62.91
C GLY A 683 9.76 -26.89 -63.33
N GLU A 684 8.72 -27.11 -62.52
CA GLU A 684 7.62 -26.15 -62.31
C GLU A 684 7.83 -25.32 -61.03
N LYS A 685 7.52 -24.00 -61.09
CA LYS A 685 7.76 -23.06 -59.98
C LYS A 685 6.53 -22.91 -59.08
N LYS A 686 6.64 -23.30 -57.80
CA LYS A 686 5.72 -22.82 -56.76
C LYS A 686 5.95 -21.32 -56.51
N GLN A 687 4.90 -20.51 -56.65
CA GLN A 687 4.94 -19.09 -56.32
C GLN A 687 5.09 -18.87 -54.80
N LYS A 688 5.81 -17.81 -54.40
CA LYS A 688 5.82 -17.31 -53.02
C LYS A 688 4.51 -16.55 -52.74
N PRO A 689 3.99 -16.56 -51.49
CA PRO A 689 2.87 -15.69 -51.13
C PRO A 689 3.29 -14.21 -51.14
N ALA A 690 2.49 -13.36 -51.78
CA ALA A 690 2.75 -11.92 -51.90
C ALA A 690 2.80 -11.20 -50.54
N ARG A 691 3.66 -10.19 -50.42
CA ARG A 691 3.96 -9.55 -49.15
C ARG A 691 2.96 -8.43 -48.86
N LYS A 692 2.08 -8.62 -47.88
CA LYS A 692 1.10 -7.60 -47.47
C LYS A 692 1.78 -6.41 -46.77
N ARG A 693 1.46 -5.19 -47.22
CA ARG A 693 1.84 -3.94 -46.55
C ARG A 693 0.65 -3.38 -45.79
N ARG A 694 0.74 -3.36 -44.46
CA ARG A 694 -0.26 -2.76 -43.56
C ARG A 694 0.10 -1.31 -43.26
N MET A 695 -0.84 -0.40 -43.45
CA MET A 695 -0.81 0.98 -42.95
C MET A 695 -1.74 1.09 -41.73
N VAL A 696 -1.41 1.99 -40.82
CA VAL A 696 -2.19 2.29 -39.62
C VAL A 696 -2.15 3.80 -39.39
N GLU A 697 -3.31 4.45 -39.32
CA GLU A 697 -3.45 5.88 -39.05
C GLU A 697 -4.25 6.06 -37.76
N GLU A 698 -3.72 6.82 -36.80
CA GLU A 698 -4.42 7.15 -35.56
C GLU A 698 -5.56 8.16 -35.82
N ILE A 699 -6.70 7.93 -35.20
CA ILE A 699 -7.94 8.70 -35.39
C ILE A 699 -8.14 9.64 -34.21
N GLY A 700 -8.51 10.89 -34.47
CA GLY A 700 -8.79 11.87 -33.41
C GLY A 700 -9.99 11.46 -32.57
N VAL A 701 -9.84 11.46 -31.25
CA VAL A 701 -10.89 11.06 -30.30
C VAL A 701 -11.31 12.23 -29.42
N GLU A 702 -12.61 12.46 -29.29
CA GLU A 702 -13.21 13.33 -28.28
C GLU A 702 -14.10 12.47 -27.37
N LEU A 703 -13.78 12.42 -26.07
CA LEU A 703 -14.54 11.69 -25.06
C LEU A 703 -15.51 12.65 -24.33
N VAL A 704 -16.80 12.29 -24.31
CA VAL A 704 -17.81 12.97 -23.49
C VAL A 704 -18.28 11.99 -22.43
N VAL A 705 -17.82 12.19 -21.19
CA VAL A 705 -18.18 11.37 -20.02
C VAL A 705 -19.62 11.68 -19.60
N LEU A 706 -20.42 10.63 -19.33
CA LEU A 706 -21.88 10.70 -19.12
C LEU A 706 -22.36 10.12 -17.77
N ASP A 707 -21.48 9.54 -16.97
CA ASP A 707 -21.79 9.04 -15.63
C ASP A 707 -21.56 10.12 -14.56
N LEU A 708 -20.33 10.61 -14.46
CA LEU A 708 -19.97 11.81 -13.70
C LEU A 708 -18.69 12.44 -14.26
N PRO A 709 -18.70 13.70 -14.72
CA PRO A 709 -17.48 14.36 -15.15
C PRO A 709 -16.43 14.48 -14.03
N ASP A 710 -15.19 14.15 -14.37
CA ASP A 710 -14.02 14.43 -13.54
C ASP A 710 -13.84 15.96 -13.40
N LEU A 711 -13.36 16.47 -12.25
CA LEU A 711 -13.13 17.92 -12.13
C LEU A 711 -12.17 18.43 -13.23
N PRO A 712 -12.48 19.57 -13.89
CA PRO A 712 -11.55 20.29 -14.76
C PRO A 712 -10.20 20.55 -14.09
N GLU A 713 -9.11 20.54 -14.86
CA GLU A 713 -7.74 20.66 -14.33
C GLU A 713 -7.50 21.96 -13.54
N ASP A 714 -8.16 23.08 -13.89
CA ASP A 714 -8.09 24.31 -13.10
C ASP A 714 -8.75 24.16 -11.73
N LYS A 715 -9.89 23.44 -11.66
CA LYS A 715 -10.62 23.15 -10.42
C LYS A 715 -9.93 22.11 -9.57
N LEU A 716 -9.29 21.13 -10.19
CA LEU A 716 -8.41 20.19 -9.51
C LEU A 716 -7.21 20.93 -8.91
N ALA A 717 -6.56 21.83 -9.66
CA ALA A 717 -5.45 22.65 -9.14
C ALA A 717 -5.90 23.59 -7.99
N GLN A 718 -7.06 24.24 -8.11
CA GLN A 718 -7.68 25.01 -7.01
C GLN A 718 -7.90 24.15 -5.75
N SER A 719 -8.37 22.91 -5.92
CA SER A 719 -8.60 21.96 -4.82
C SER A 719 -7.28 21.49 -4.19
N VAL A 720 -6.27 21.15 -5.00
CA VAL A 720 -4.91 20.79 -4.55
C VAL A 720 -4.31 21.92 -3.72
N GLN A 721 -4.30 23.16 -4.23
CA GLN A 721 -3.75 24.32 -3.50
C GLN A 721 -4.49 24.52 -2.16
N LYS A 722 -5.83 24.46 -2.17
CA LYS A 722 -6.68 24.59 -0.98
C LYS A 722 -6.38 23.51 0.07
N LEU A 723 -6.09 22.26 -0.31
CA LEU A 723 -5.69 21.21 0.61
C LEU A 723 -4.23 21.35 1.09
N GLN A 724 -3.33 21.88 0.25
CA GLN A 724 -1.95 22.19 0.60
C GLN A 724 -1.87 23.34 1.61
N ASP A 725 -2.61 24.44 1.38
CA ASP A 725 -2.72 25.58 2.30
C ASP A 725 -3.16 25.16 3.71
N LEU A 726 -4.15 24.25 3.81
CA LEU A 726 -4.59 23.69 5.08
C LEU A 726 -3.51 22.80 5.72
N THR A 727 -2.77 22.03 4.91
CA THR A 727 -1.67 21.17 5.39
C THR A 727 -0.50 21.97 5.92
N LEU A 728 -0.16 23.09 5.27
CA LEU A 728 0.87 24.01 5.76
C LEU A 728 0.49 24.61 7.12
N ARG A 729 -0.77 25.06 7.28
CA ARG A 729 -1.27 25.59 8.58
C ARG A 729 -1.26 24.54 9.68
N ASP A 730 -1.71 23.31 9.39
CA ASP A 730 -1.67 22.21 10.36
C ASP A 730 -0.22 21.90 10.80
N LEU A 731 0.76 21.98 9.88
CA LEU A 731 2.18 21.77 10.16
C LEU A 731 2.81 22.94 10.93
N GLU A 732 2.54 24.18 10.55
CA GLU A 732 3.00 25.39 11.27
C GLU A 732 2.51 25.40 12.72
N LYS A 733 1.26 24.99 12.96
CA LYS A 733 0.68 24.84 14.30
C LYS A 733 1.36 23.73 15.10
N GLN A 734 1.55 22.54 14.51
CA GLN A 734 2.27 21.43 15.14
C GLN A 734 3.74 21.79 15.45
N GLU A 735 4.42 22.54 14.59
CA GLU A 735 5.76 23.06 14.86
C GLU A 735 5.78 24.05 16.03
N ARG A 736 4.78 24.93 16.14
CA ARG A 736 4.64 25.90 17.25
C ARG A 736 4.42 25.19 18.57
N GLU A 737 3.50 24.22 18.60
CA GLU A 737 3.18 23.41 19.77
C GLU A 737 4.38 22.54 20.19
N LYS A 738 5.06 21.89 19.24
CA LYS A 738 6.31 21.16 19.50
C LYS A 738 7.41 22.07 20.08
N ALA A 739 7.50 23.33 19.62
CA ALA A 739 8.43 24.31 20.18
C ALA A 739 8.05 24.77 21.60
N ALA A 740 6.76 25.01 21.87
CA ALA A 740 6.25 25.35 23.20
C ALA A 740 6.51 24.21 24.20
N ASN A 741 6.10 22.98 23.89
CA ASN A 741 6.30 21.81 24.74
C ASN A 741 7.80 21.51 24.95
N SER A 742 8.66 21.81 23.97
CA SER A 742 10.13 21.68 24.11
C SER A 742 10.76 22.73 25.03
N LEU A 743 10.12 23.90 25.16
CA LEU A 743 10.52 24.97 26.08
C LEU A 743 10.03 24.65 27.50
N GLU A 744 8.75 24.28 27.63
CA GLU A 744 8.11 23.86 28.88
C GLU A 744 8.84 22.67 29.53
N ALA A 745 9.06 21.59 28.78
CA ALA A 745 9.78 20.43 29.27
C ALA A 745 11.22 20.78 29.68
N PHE A 746 11.91 21.67 28.96
CA PHE A 746 13.25 22.11 29.33
C PHE A 746 13.25 22.93 30.63
N ILE A 747 12.21 23.75 30.88
CA ILE A 747 12.05 24.53 32.10
C ILE A 747 11.91 23.59 33.30
N PHE A 748 10.91 22.70 33.30
CA PHE A 748 10.66 21.79 34.41
C PHE A 748 11.80 20.78 34.63
N GLU A 749 12.33 20.17 33.55
CA GLU A 749 13.43 19.21 33.65
C GLU A 749 14.69 19.88 34.21
N THR A 750 14.97 21.13 33.86
CA THR A 750 16.13 21.85 34.41
C THR A 750 15.89 22.30 35.86
N GLN A 751 14.68 22.73 36.21
CA GLN A 751 14.32 23.09 37.59
C GLN A 751 14.55 21.92 38.56
N ASP A 752 14.09 20.71 38.21
CA ASP A 752 14.34 19.50 39.02
C ASP A 752 15.84 19.18 39.11
N LYS A 753 16.53 19.13 37.96
CA LYS A 753 17.97 18.84 37.87
C LYS A 753 18.83 19.73 38.78
N LEU A 754 18.51 21.02 38.93
CA LEU A 754 19.28 21.94 39.79
C LEU A 754 19.42 21.46 41.24
N TYR A 755 18.44 20.70 41.76
CA TYR A 755 18.43 20.21 43.13
C TYR A 755 18.91 18.75 43.27
N GLN A 756 19.22 18.06 42.16
CA GLN A 756 19.83 16.73 42.20
C GLN A 756 21.31 16.82 42.67
N PRO A 757 21.81 15.85 43.46
CA PRO A 757 23.16 15.92 44.05
C PRO A 757 24.27 16.16 43.03
N GLU A 758 24.19 15.49 41.87
CA GLU A 758 25.17 15.59 40.78
C GLU A 758 25.37 17.02 40.26
N TYR A 759 24.32 17.84 40.29
CA TYR A 759 24.30 19.23 39.87
C TYR A 759 24.72 20.16 41.01
N GLN A 760 24.32 19.85 42.25
CA GLN A 760 24.78 20.56 43.45
C GLN A 760 26.30 20.46 43.63
N GLU A 761 26.89 19.29 43.36
CA GLU A 761 28.34 19.03 43.47
C GLU A 761 29.21 19.85 42.49
N VAL A 762 28.63 20.49 41.47
CA VAL A 762 29.35 21.26 40.44
C VAL A 762 28.84 22.70 40.27
N SER A 763 28.00 23.19 41.18
CA SER A 763 27.42 24.54 41.15
C SER A 763 27.49 25.24 42.51
N THR A 764 27.58 26.57 42.51
CA THR A 764 27.29 27.37 43.71
C THR A 764 25.78 27.55 43.89
N GLU A 765 25.36 27.87 45.11
CA GLU A 765 23.96 28.17 45.43
C GLU A 765 23.45 29.37 44.61
N GLU A 766 24.22 30.47 44.61
CA GLU A 766 24.00 31.66 43.77
C GLU A 766 23.79 31.30 42.28
N GLN A 767 24.59 30.37 41.72
CA GLN A 767 24.44 29.95 40.32
C GLN A 767 23.15 29.15 40.10
N ARG A 768 22.71 28.34 41.08
CA ARG A 768 21.42 27.64 41.01
C ARG A 768 20.25 28.61 41.10
N GLU A 769 20.32 29.59 41.99
CA GLU A 769 19.29 30.64 42.13
C GLU A 769 19.16 31.51 40.87
N GLU A 770 20.28 31.94 40.27
CA GLU A 770 20.23 32.72 39.02
C GLU A 770 19.57 31.95 37.86
N ILE A 771 19.87 30.65 37.74
CA ILE A 771 19.26 29.79 36.72
C ILE A 771 17.78 29.55 37.06
N SER A 772 17.46 29.17 38.30
CA SER A 772 16.08 28.91 38.75
C SER A 772 15.18 30.14 38.57
N GLY A 773 15.66 31.34 38.88
CA GLY A 773 14.94 32.59 38.66
C GLY A 773 14.64 32.86 37.18
N LYS A 774 15.58 32.57 36.27
CA LYS A 774 15.40 32.73 34.82
C LYS A 774 14.49 31.66 34.21
N LEU A 775 14.54 30.43 34.72
CA LEU A 775 13.59 29.36 34.35
C LEU A 775 12.17 29.73 34.80
N SER A 776 12.02 30.23 36.02
CA SER A 776 10.72 30.66 36.57
C SER A 776 10.13 31.84 35.78
N ALA A 777 10.94 32.86 35.46
CA ALA A 777 10.52 33.97 34.62
C ALA A 777 10.15 33.52 33.18
N ALA A 778 10.77 32.47 32.66
CA ALA A 778 10.40 31.88 31.38
C ALA A 778 9.10 31.05 31.45
N SER A 779 8.76 30.46 32.60
CA SER A 779 7.46 29.80 32.85
C SER A 779 6.34 30.84 32.83
N THR A 780 6.44 31.89 33.65
CA THR A 780 5.45 32.98 33.68
C THR A 780 5.27 33.63 32.31
N TRP A 781 6.37 33.85 31.57
CA TRP A 781 6.29 34.35 30.19
C TRP A 781 5.58 33.35 29.24
N LEU A 782 5.79 32.04 29.40
CA LEU A 782 5.12 31.02 28.58
C LEU A 782 3.61 30.94 28.89
N GLU A 783 3.24 31.16 30.15
CA GLU A 783 1.84 31.21 30.63
C GLU A 783 1.11 32.46 30.13
N ASP A 784 1.71 33.65 30.28
CA ASP A 784 1.09 34.94 29.92
C ASP A 784 1.18 35.29 28.42
N GLU A 785 2.39 35.26 27.84
CA GLU A 785 2.66 35.68 26.45
C GLU A 785 2.79 34.49 25.48
N GLY A 786 3.24 33.33 25.98
CA GLY A 786 3.57 32.14 25.17
C GLY A 786 2.40 31.58 24.37
N VAL A 787 1.16 31.81 24.82
CA VAL A 787 -0.06 31.48 24.07
C VAL A 787 -0.06 32.14 22.69
N GLY A 788 0.33 33.42 22.60
CA GLY A 788 0.44 34.18 21.35
C GLY A 788 1.82 34.12 20.68
N ALA A 789 2.83 33.56 21.34
CA ALA A 789 4.20 33.55 20.83
C ALA A 789 4.38 32.72 19.55
N THR A 790 5.22 33.24 18.65
CA THR A 790 5.57 32.56 17.39
C THR A 790 6.55 31.40 17.62
N THR A 791 6.59 30.45 16.68
CA THR A 791 7.52 29.33 16.66
C THR A 791 8.99 29.77 16.74
N VAL A 792 9.33 30.96 16.22
CA VAL A 792 10.67 31.54 16.31
C VAL A 792 10.98 31.98 17.73
N MET A 793 10.10 32.78 18.35
CA MET A 793 10.28 33.29 19.72
C MET A 793 10.42 32.15 20.75
N LEU A 794 9.62 31.08 20.60
CA LEU A 794 9.70 29.88 21.44
C LEU A 794 11.06 29.16 21.29
N LYS A 795 11.54 28.99 20.05
CA LYS A 795 12.86 28.39 19.75
C LYS A 795 14.01 29.28 20.26
N GLU A 796 13.87 30.60 20.19
CA GLU A 796 14.84 31.57 20.72
C GLU A 796 14.91 31.54 22.26
N LYS A 797 13.77 31.56 22.97
CA LYS A 797 13.71 31.42 24.44
C LYS A 797 14.37 30.12 24.91
N LEU A 798 14.10 29.01 24.23
CA LEU A 798 14.76 27.73 24.50
C LEU A 798 16.28 27.79 24.26
N ALA A 799 16.74 28.51 23.24
CA ALA A 799 18.17 28.71 22.98
C ALA A 799 18.85 29.60 24.04
N GLU A 800 18.17 30.65 24.55
CA GLU A 800 18.65 31.48 25.66
C GLU A 800 18.88 30.65 26.93
N LEU A 801 17.87 29.85 27.34
CA LEU A 801 17.96 29.01 28.53
C LEU A 801 18.98 27.87 28.38
N ARG A 802 19.06 27.22 27.21
CA ARG A 802 20.09 26.21 26.92
C ARG A 802 21.51 26.79 27.00
N LYS A 803 21.72 28.00 26.47
CA LYS A 803 23.01 28.71 26.53
C LYS A 803 23.40 29.08 27.96
N LEU A 804 22.44 29.50 28.79
CA LEU A 804 22.64 29.74 30.22
C LEU A 804 23.10 28.46 30.96
N CYS A 805 22.42 27.34 30.69
CA CYS A 805 22.67 26.07 31.40
C CYS A 805 23.87 25.27 30.84
N GLN A 806 24.34 25.58 29.63
CA GLN A 806 25.41 24.83 28.93
C GLN A 806 26.65 24.62 29.81
N GLY A 807 27.10 25.67 30.51
CA GLY A 807 28.29 25.62 31.37
C GLY A 807 28.09 24.84 32.68
N LEU A 808 26.86 24.57 33.08
CA LEU A 808 26.52 23.67 34.20
C LEU A 808 26.46 22.22 33.72
N PHE A 809 25.70 21.97 32.66
CA PHE A 809 25.51 20.63 32.09
C PHE A 809 26.85 20.00 31.63
N PHE A 810 27.76 20.81 31.08
CA PHE A 810 29.11 20.34 30.74
C PHE A 810 29.87 19.78 31.97
N ARG A 811 29.82 20.46 33.14
CA ARG A 811 30.51 20.01 34.35
C ARG A 811 29.92 18.72 34.91
N VAL A 812 28.59 18.57 34.85
CA VAL A 812 27.90 17.34 35.27
C VAL A 812 28.32 16.18 34.37
N GLU A 813 28.28 16.37 33.05
CA GLU A 813 28.64 15.37 32.06
C GLU A 813 30.14 14.97 32.13
N GLU A 814 31.01 15.95 32.36
CA GLU A 814 32.44 15.74 32.62
C GLU A 814 32.67 14.92 33.90
N ARG A 815 31.99 15.27 35.01
CA ARG A 815 32.06 14.55 36.29
C ARG A 815 31.53 13.12 36.17
N LYS A 816 30.42 12.90 35.45
CA LYS A 816 29.86 11.55 35.20
C LYS A 816 30.81 10.66 34.41
N LYS A 817 31.49 11.21 33.39
CA LYS A 817 32.47 10.47 32.57
C LYS A 817 33.87 10.39 33.18
N TRP A 818 34.13 11.08 34.29
CA TRP A 818 35.45 11.11 34.92
C TRP A 818 35.94 9.73 35.43
N PRO A 819 35.13 8.92 36.16
CA PRO A 819 35.59 7.63 36.67
C PRO A 819 35.90 6.61 35.56
N GLU A 820 35.05 6.57 34.52
CA GLU A 820 35.26 5.72 33.34
C GLU A 820 36.56 6.10 32.61
N ARG A 821 36.79 7.40 32.39
CA ARG A 821 38.01 7.90 31.75
C ARG A 821 39.26 7.63 32.59
N LEU A 822 39.18 7.75 33.92
CA LEU A 822 40.28 7.37 34.81
C LEU A 822 40.57 5.87 34.75
N SER A 823 39.55 5.01 34.75
CA SER A 823 39.73 3.56 34.62
C SER A 823 40.30 3.17 33.26
N ALA A 824 39.84 3.78 32.17
CA ALA A 824 40.41 3.57 30.84
C ALA A 824 41.88 4.00 30.74
N LEU A 825 42.24 5.12 31.37
CA LEU A 825 43.62 5.60 31.47
C LEU A 825 44.50 4.68 32.33
N ASP A 826 44.02 4.22 33.47
CA ASP A 826 44.70 3.28 34.35
C ASP A 826 44.96 1.94 33.64
N ASN A 827 43.93 1.37 33.00
CA ASN A 827 44.07 0.15 32.18
C ASN A 827 45.10 0.34 31.04
N LEU A 828 45.09 1.48 30.35
CA LEU A 828 46.06 1.79 29.29
C LEU A 828 47.50 1.89 29.83
N LEU A 829 47.69 2.54 30.99
CA LEU A 829 48.98 2.67 31.65
C LEU A 829 49.48 1.33 32.21
N ASN A 830 48.59 0.49 32.74
CA ASN A 830 48.89 -0.86 33.20
C ASN A 830 49.31 -1.76 32.03
N HIS A 831 48.56 -1.77 30.92
CA HIS A 831 48.95 -2.47 29.69
C HIS A 831 50.29 -1.98 29.14
N SER A 832 50.50 -0.67 29.06
CA SER A 832 51.76 -0.07 28.59
C SER A 832 52.95 -0.47 29.50
N SER A 833 52.72 -0.52 30.81
CA SER A 833 53.71 -0.95 31.81
C SER A 833 54.00 -2.45 31.74
N MET A 834 53.00 -3.29 31.46
CA MET A 834 53.20 -4.72 31.24
C MET A 834 53.93 -4.99 29.93
N PHE A 835 53.61 -4.27 28.85
CA PHE A 835 54.32 -4.34 27.57
C PHE A 835 55.80 -3.94 27.73
N LEU A 836 56.09 -2.82 28.40
CA LEU A 836 57.46 -2.38 28.69
C LEU A 836 58.25 -3.42 29.52
N LYS A 837 57.61 -4.05 30.52
CA LYS A 837 58.22 -5.16 31.29
C LYS A 837 58.47 -6.38 30.40
N GLY A 838 57.53 -6.73 29.52
CA GLY A 838 57.69 -7.82 28.56
C GLY A 838 58.86 -7.58 27.60
N ALA A 839 58.93 -6.40 26.98
CA ALA A 839 60.03 -6.00 26.10
C ALA A 839 61.40 -6.03 26.81
N ARG A 840 61.46 -5.71 28.11
CA ARG A 840 62.68 -5.82 28.95
C ARG A 840 63.07 -7.26 29.34
N LEU A 841 62.22 -8.24 29.08
CA LEU A 841 62.46 -9.66 29.36
C LEU A 841 62.74 -10.50 28.10
N ILE A 842 62.73 -9.88 26.92
CA ILE A 842 63.18 -10.51 25.67
C ILE A 842 64.71 -10.64 25.70
N PRO A 843 65.30 -11.83 25.41
CA PRO A 843 66.75 -12.00 25.32
C PRO A 843 67.41 -11.07 24.29
N GLU A 844 68.65 -10.64 24.52
CA GLU A 844 69.36 -9.69 23.64
C GLU A 844 69.46 -10.15 22.17
N MET A 845 69.51 -11.47 21.92
CA MET A 845 69.56 -12.03 20.56
C MET A 845 68.26 -11.87 19.77
N ASP A 846 67.13 -11.76 20.47
CA ASP A 846 65.78 -11.67 19.90
C ASP A 846 65.14 -10.28 20.12
N GLN A 847 65.92 -9.30 20.63
CA GLN A 847 65.40 -8.00 21.06
C GLN A 847 64.96 -7.14 19.87
N ILE A 848 63.65 -6.88 19.79
CA ILE A 848 63.01 -6.17 18.66
C ILE A 848 63.00 -4.64 18.88
N PHE A 849 63.07 -4.18 20.14
CA PHE A 849 62.95 -2.77 20.51
C PHE A 849 64.28 -2.20 20.99
N THR A 850 64.62 -0.97 20.60
CA THR A 850 65.86 -0.34 21.07
C THR A 850 65.71 0.18 22.51
N GLU A 851 66.82 0.20 23.25
CA GLU A 851 66.86 0.76 24.61
C GLU A 851 66.38 2.22 24.65
N VAL A 852 66.62 2.99 23.58
CA VAL A 852 66.15 4.39 23.43
C VAL A 852 64.62 4.46 23.32
N GLU A 853 63.99 3.55 22.57
CA GLU A 853 62.52 3.48 22.48
C GLU A 853 61.90 3.04 23.81
N MET A 854 62.51 2.04 24.48
CA MET A 854 62.03 1.50 25.75
C MET A 854 62.16 2.50 26.90
N THR A 855 63.27 3.25 26.97
CA THR A 855 63.44 4.35 27.95
C THR A 855 62.56 5.56 27.62
N THR A 856 62.29 5.84 26.34
CA THR A 856 61.31 6.86 25.94
C THR A 856 59.90 6.47 26.36
N LEU A 857 59.49 5.21 26.16
CA LEU A 857 58.19 4.69 26.59
C LEU A 857 58.05 4.72 28.11
N GLU A 858 59.07 4.29 28.86
CA GLU A 858 59.10 4.38 30.33
C GLU A 858 58.92 5.83 30.81
N LYS A 859 59.62 6.78 30.18
CA LYS A 859 59.49 8.20 30.50
C LYS A 859 58.06 8.69 30.25
N VAL A 860 57.46 8.36 29.09
CA VAL A 860 56.09 8.78 28.75
C VAL A 860 55.05 8.17 29.72
N ILE A 861 55.20 6.90 30.11
CA ILE A 861 54.35 6.26 31.13
C ILE A 861 54.45 7.00 32.45
N ASN A 862 55.67 7.26 32.94
CA ASN A 862 55.91 7.92 34.22
C ASN A 862 55.42 9.40 34.23
N GLU A 863 55.67 10.15 33.16
CA GLU A 863 55.16 11.53 33.01
C GLU A 863 53.62 11.56 32.97
N THR A 864 52.99 10.58 32.30
CA THR A 864 51.53 10.45 32.26
C THR A 864 50.96 10.06 33.64
N TRP A 865 51.61 9.13 34.36
CA TRP A 865 51.20 8.72 35.71
C TRP A 865 51.29 9.88 36.72
N LEU A 866 52.37 10.68 36.65
CA LEU A 866 52.53 11.90 37.44
C LEU A 866 51.47 12.96 37.10
N GLY A 867 51.12 13.12 35.81
CA GLY A 867 50.04 14.00 35.37
C GLY A 867 48.64 13.55 35.81
N ALA A 868 48.40 12.24 35.89
CA ALA A 868 47.12 11.65 36.31
C ALA A 868 46.95 11.62 37.84
N SER A 869 48.03 11.53 38.61
CA SER A 869 48.02 11.34 40.07
C SER A 869 47.12 12.32 40.87
N PRO A 870 46.99 13.62 40.53
CA PRO A 870 46.03 14.51 41.21
C PRO A 870 44.56 14.12 41.00
N GLY A 871 44.24 13.44 39.91
CA GLY A 871 42.89 12.94 39.59
C GLY A 871 42.56 11.61 40.25
N LEU A 872 43.55 10.73 40.48
CA LEU A 872 43.34 9.42 41.11
C LEU A 872 43.28 9.46 42.65
N THR A 873 43.72 10.54 43.31
CA THR A 873 43.95 10.57 44.77
C THR A 873 42.92 11.37 45.59
N HIS A 874 41.99 12.09 44.96
CA HIS A 874 41.05 12.96 45.68
C HIS A 874 39.79 12.24 46.18
N ARG A 875 39.63 12.15 47.51
CA ARG A 875 38.38 11.72 48.16
C ARG A 875 37.23 12.71 47.91
N PRO A 876 35.96 12.25 47.87
CA PRO A 876 34.80 13.13 47.79
C PRO A 876 34.69 14.00 49.05
N GLY A 877 34.33 15.28 48.87
CA GLY A 877 34.01 16.19 49.97
C GLY A 877 34.57 17.61 49.90
N ARG A 878 35.55 17.91 49.01
CA ARG A 878 36.01 19.31 48.81
C ARG A 878 36.73 19.57 47.48
N MET A 879 35.99 19.71 46.39
CA MET A 879 36.49 20.43 45.21
C MET A 879 36.38 21.93 45.47
N GLN A 880 37.51 22.62 45.64
CA GLN A 880 37.53 24.07 45.42
C GLN A 880 37.38 24.33 43.92
N LEU A 881 36.59 25.35 43.57
CA LEU A 881 36.39 25.79 42.19
C LEU A 881 37.74 26.09 41.52
N TRP A 882 38.11 25.31 40.51
CA TRP A 882 39.24 25.63 39.65
C TRP A 882 38.97 26.96 38.93
N PRO A 883 39.83 27.98 39.07
CA PRO A 883 39.70 29.20 38.28
C PRO A 883 39.81 28.88 36.79
N SER A 884 38.91 29.40 35.98
CA SER A 884 38.85 29.14 34.53
C SER A 884 40.04 29.75 33.78
N ARG A 885 41.19 29.06 33.80
CA ARG A 885 42.44 29.44 33.13
C ARG A 885 42.96 28.40 32.12
N LEU A 886 42.10 27.48 31.69
CA LEU A 886 42.28 26.70 30.45
C LEU A 886 41.27 27.13 29.38
N SER A 887 41.25 28.44 29.10
CA SER A 887 40.58 29.00 27.92
C SER A 887 41.33 28.57 26.66
N CYS A 888 40.94 27.45 26.06
CA CYS A 888 41.48 27.03 24.76
C CYS A 888 41.15 28.12 23.71
N PRO A 889 42.14 28.66 22.97
CA PRO A 889 41.87 29.71 21.99
C PRO A 889 41.02 29.18 20.84
N PRO A 890 40.06 29.96 20.30
CA PRO A 890 39.16 29.48 19.26
C PRO A 890 39.94 29.16 17.98
N GLN A 891 40.00 27.89 17.59
CA GLN A 891 40.59 27.48 16.32
C GLN A 891 39.78 28.06 15.15
N ARG A 892 40.28 29.16 14.58
CA ARG A 892 39.86 29.64 13.28
C ARG A 892 40.25 28.61 12.23
N SER A 893 39.27 28.11 11.49
CA SER A 893 39.50 27.31 10.29
C SER A 893 40.36 28.06 9.26
N LEU A 894 41.52 27.51 8.87
CA LEU A 894 42.13 27.68 7.54
C LEU A 894 43.31 26.72 7.34
N CYS A 895 43.42 26.18 6.13
CA CYS A 895 44.37 25.12 5.76
C CYS A 895 45.42 25.63 4.74
N CYS A 896 46.58 24.97 4.71
CA CYS A 896 47.73 25.14 3.79
C CYS A 896 48.52 26.47 3.87
N SER A 897 49.83 26.52 3.56
CA SER A 897 50.72 25.45 3.05
C SER A 897 52.18 25.57 3.51
N GLN A 898 52.88 24.42 3.45
CA GLN A 898 54.31 24.19 3.17
C GLN A 898 55.35 25.32 3.34
N LYS A 899 56.43 24.98 4.06
CA LYS A 899 57.81 25.30 3.65
C LYS A 899 58.72 24.08 3.89
N THR A 900 59.17 23.42 2.83
CA THR A 900 60.30 22.49 2.87
C THR A 900 61.63 23.25 2.96
N LEU A 901 62.65 22.64 3.55
CA LEU A 901 64.00 23.20 3.64
C LEU A 901 64.75 23.15 2.30
N LYS A 902 65.85 23.90 2.22
CA LYS A 902 66.75 23.92 1.06
C LYS A 902 67.82 22.83 1.13
N LEU A 903 68.04 22.18 -0.01
CA LEU A 903 69.32 21.70 -0.52
C LEU A 903 70.09 20.66 0.33
N ARG A 904 69.91 19.39 -0.01
CA ARG A 904 70.87 18.77 -0.94
C ARG A 904 70.15 17.88 -1.94
#